data_AF-A0A2A2KQY9-F1
#
_entry.id   AF-A0A2A2KQY9-F1
#
_cell.length_a   1.000
_cell.length_b   1.000
_cell.length_c   1.000
_cell.angle_alpha   90.00
_cell.angle_beta   90.00
_cell.angle_gamma   90.00
#
_symmetry.space_group_name_H-M   'P 1'
#
loop_
_entity.id
_entity.type
_entity.pdbx_description
1 polymer ?
#
loop_
_entity_poly.entity_id
_entity_poly.type
_entity_poly.pdbx_seq_one_letter_code
_entity_poly.pdbx_strand_id
1 'polypeptide(L)'
;MGFTFLPRSPQKPLYAKISTMDADLEKIVIEPTWTGRHLYEAACRIIGLREIWFFGLQFTNKKQLPCWLQMDKQIRKQDISRGEDGSLQFLFLVKFYPEDVETELIQDLTRHLFFLQIKQAILSMELYCSPEAAVLLASYAAQAMYGDYNEETEQLELEKLIPKGVMEQYDMTADMWREKISRWWVHNATQTREDAEMEYLRVAQDLEMYGIMYYPICNKKETDLHLGISALGLGIYKGTNRITPRPFFSWSEIKNIQFKNKMFYMKTVDKSSIDFKARDSSINPSILDLCIGTHNLYLKRRQPDTLEVQQMKAQAHEERMRRASETKKLAQEKEERKQIESEQIQLKAELEKAKEQIQQYKELIRMREETAEQLIEKARASEQESLRYMKRANEAEAECHLLKMNHAKSEEAFLRMERKAREAELYAQRISMSLADVNVNYAMGDGFGMGGARKPHYASHAVISEPSHTMREIWTPSTHHMALSAGNDYPPPNGPELQRAMSSIPMSNVSHRAPLQYSHSSHAQTSPHHHTYVSINPNGQMVAMAPAPPPPDPAMNQLIDLHNIRGELEKGRHEYSEKARAFKDKLNQFRHEIEGLKKEDRQTEHDIIHQQNLQNGFDKNTTLRMMPSPQKRASASTTDSKIDVKRPKLSSSSDAVAKTPTTVKDETTVEEPRDKPLSVEEFYALEDELARQKSPKDHSLEILKATGDLKTSIEAFMDNKTPLDERMSMLRCMRIRRSFRLCQYSLKFLKNEVVKQMEEVDQNLLQLHNSNSEIQHIYKEINKCLSFSAGDEDLDLVPVDEFYKTAPETITKPEVTKDNEHELYKQRLLWEVDMRKELVATLTEKEGRRNVLQSDINGKEGRLKSLKPKIEGLIKSTRQVQELLGVKFDDDKDGEIEEEDDMKNEVERSPEDFQNDSQKDEEMKEEKEDTKNEEEVK
;
A
#
# COMPACT_ATOMS: atom_id res chain seq x y z
N MET A 1 61.51 -33.86 42.24
CA MET A 1 61.28 -34.00 40.79
C MET A 1 60.27 -32.93 40.40
N GLY A 2 60.61 -31.99 39.52
CA GLY A 2 59.68 -30.93 39.10
C GLY A 2 58.97 -31.31 37.81
N PHE A 3 57.63 -31.27 37.80
CA PHE A 3 56.84 -31.40 36.56
C PHE A 3 56.64 -30.02 35.94
N THR A 4 57.22 -29.81 34.75
CA THR A 4 57.08 -28.56 34.00
C THR A 4 55.69 -28.46 33.36
N PHE A 5 54.85 -27.55 33.86
CA PHE A 5 53.70 -27.08 33.09
C PHE A 5 54.20 -26.23 31.92
N LEU A 6 54.08 -26.76 30.69
CA LEU A 6 54.21 -25.94 29.49
C LEU A 6 52.88 -25.20 29.26
N PRO A 7 52.87 -23.86 29.13
CA PRO A 7 51.66 -23.14 28.75
C PRO A 7 51.25 -23.55 27.33
N ARG A 8 49.96 -23.78 27.12
CA ARG A 8 49.42 -23.92 25.76
C ARG A 8 49.60 -22.58 25.04
N SER A 9 50.15 -22.63 23.82
CA SER A 9 50.16 -21.46 22.95
C SER A 9 48.73 -20.98 22.67
N PRO A 10 48.50 -19.65 22.56
CA PRO A 10 47.20 -19.12 22.21
C PRO A 10 46.80 -19.66 20.82
N GLN A 11 45.65 -20.32 20.75
CA GLN A 11 45.11 -20.75 19.46
C GLN A 11 44.69 -19.50 18.68
N LYS A 12 45.20 -19.34 17.45
CA LYS A 12 44.71 -18.29 16.55
C LYS A 12 43.17 -18.37 16.47
N PRO A 13 42.46 -17.23 16.58
CA PRO A 13 41.02 -17.21 16.43
C PRO A 13 40.62 -17.80 15.07
N LEU A 14 39.52 -18.53 15.05
CA LEU A 14 38.95 -19.13 13.86
C LEU A 14 37.76 -18.28 13.46
N TYR A 15 37.76 -17.74 12.24
CA TYR A 15 36.67 -16.88 11.76
C TYR A 15 35.71 -17.64 10.84
N ALA A 16 34.44 -17.24 10.84
CA ALA A 16 33.47 -17.57 9.80
C ALA A 16 33.26 -16.37 8.86
N LYS A 17 33.03 -16.66 7.58
CA LYS A 17 32.28 -15.78 6.67
C LYS A 17 30.97 -16.49 6.32
N ILE A 18 29.85 -15.80 6.45
CA ILE A 18 28.52 -16.31 6.15
C ILE A 18 27.86 -15.38 5.13
N SER A 19 27.68 -15.85 3.90
CA SER A 19 26.95 -15.13 2.85
C SER A 19 25.48 -15.52 2.88
N THR A 20 24.58 -14.56 3.02
CA THR A 20 23.14 -14.74 2.75
C THR A 20 22.87 -14.51 1.26
N MET A 21 21.60 -14.32 0.87
CA MET A 21 21.24 -13.92 -0.49
C MET A 21 21.43 -12.42 -0.77
N ASP A 22 21.54 -11.61 0.29
CA ASP A 22 21.48 -10.14 0.30
C ASP A 22 22.67 -9.45 1.00
N ALA A 23 23.43 -10.16 1.83
CA ALA A 23 24.51 -9.61 2.66
C ALA A 23 25.65 -10.62 2.92
N ASP A 24 26.82 -10.10 3.27
CA ASP A 24 27.98 -10.87 3.75
C ASP A 24 28.24 -10.58 5.23
N LEU A 25 28.18 -11.59 6.09
CA LEU A 25 28.61 -11.51 7.49
C LEU A 25 30.06 -11.99 7.60
N GLU A 26 30.99 -11.06 7.78
CA GLU A 26 32.42 -11.38 7.88
C GLU A 26 32.93 -11.48 9.33
N LYS A 27 34.07 -12.15 9.50
CA LYS A 27 34.89 -12.16 10.74
C LYS A 27 34.16 -12.61 12.01
N ILE A 28 33.08 -13.41 11.91
CA ILE A 28 32.41 -14.00 13.08
C ILE A 28 33.39 -14.92 13.82
N VAL A 29 33.68 -14.63 15.09
CA VAL A 29 34.64 -15.41 15.90
C VAL A 29 34.03 -16.75 16.31
N ILE A 30 34.69 -17.87 15.96
CA ILE A 30 34.30 -19.23 16.31
C ILE A 30 35.17 -19.77 17.46
N GLU A 31 34.58 -19.88 18.66
CA GLU A 31 35.26 -20.49 19.81
C GLU A 31 35.60 -21.98 19.59
N PRO A 32 36.59 -22.54 20.31
CA PRO A 32 36.96 -23.96 20.19
C PRO A 32 35.84 -24.96 20.51
N THR A 33 34.84 -24.54 21.28
CA THR A 33 33.72 -25.33 21.79
C THR A 33 32.54 -25.42 20.82
N TRP A 34 32.35 -24.41 19.96
CA TRP A 34 31.09 -24.18 19.23
C TRP A 34 30.64 -25.34 18.35
N THR A 35 29.36 -25.67 18.49
CA THR A 35 28.62 -26.54 17.56
C THR A 35 28.02 -25.74 16.41
N GLY A 36 27.60 -26.43 15.34
CA GLY A 36 26.93 -25.77 14.21
C GLY A 36 25.73 -24.91 14.63
N ARG A 37 25.02 -25.33 15.69
CA ARG A 37 23.91 -24.57 16.30
C ARG A 37 24.34 -23.20 16.82
N HIS A 38 25.49 -23.09 17.49
CA HIS A 38 25.96 -21.82 18.06
C HIS A 38 26.24 -20.78 16.96
N LEU A 39 26.92 -21.20 15.88
CA LEU A 39 27.19 -20.33 14.73
C LEU A 39 25.89 -19.97 13.98
N TYR A 40 24.95 -20.90 13.85
CA TYR A 40 23.67 -20.67 13.21
C TYR A 40 22.79 -19.69 14.01
N GLU A 41 22.66 -19.87 15.32
CA GLU A 41 21.94 -18.94 16.18
C GLU A 41 22.59 -17.55 16.22
N ALA A 42 23.93 -17.47 16.21
CA ALA A 42 24.64 -16.20 16.10
C ALA A 42 24.31 -15.48 14.77
N ALA A 43 24.35 -16.19 13.64
CA ALA A 43 23.97 -15.64 12.34
C ALA A 43 22.52 -15.13 12.33
N CYS A 44 21.56 -15.94 12.78
CA CYS A 44 20.15 -15.54 12.84
C CYS A 44 19.92 -14.30 13.71
N ARG A 45 20.63 -14.16 14.85
CA ARG A 45 20.55 -12.97 15.71
C ARG A 45 21.12 -11.72 15.04
N ILE A 46 22.24 -11.85 14.31
CA ILE A 46 22.87 -10.73 13.57
C ILE A 46 21.95 -10.23 12.44
N ILE A 47 21.26 -11.13 11.73
CA ILE A 47 20.36 -10.79 10.62
C ILE A 47 18.95 -10.35 11.13
N GLY A 48 18.59 -10.63 12.39
CA GLY A 48 17.26 -10.34 12.95
C GLY A 48 16.19 -11.39 12.61
N LEU A 49 16.61 -12.59 12.20
CA LEU A 49 15.72 -13.67 11.78
C LEU A 49 15.22 -14.49 12.98
N ARG A 50 13.89 -14.58 13.14
CA ARG A 50 13.19 -15.40 14.15
C ARG A 50 12.67 -16.71 13.57
N GLU A 51 12.34 -16.76 12.28
CA GLU A 51 11.84 -17.97 11.58
C GLU A 51 12.97 -18.97 11.23
N ILE A 52 13.82 -19.26 12.23
CA ILE A 52 15.07 -20.03 12.11
C ILE A 52 14.89 -21.51 11.75
N TRP A 53 13.66 -21.97 11.51
CA TRP A 53 13.34 -23.35 11.15
C TRP A 53 13.34 -23.62 9.65
N PHE A 54 13.34 -22.60 8.80
CA PHE A 54 13.41 -22.77 7.34
C PHE A 54 14.84 -22.88 6.78
N PHE A 55 15.83 -22.27 7.46
CA PHE A 55 17.17 -22.06 6.89
C PHE A 55 18.21 -23.05 7.43
N GLY A 56 19.43 -22.93 6.92
CA GLY A 56 20.61 -23.61 7.44
C GLY A 56 21.89 -23.05 6.82
N LEU A 57 23.02 -23.41 7.40
CA LEU A 57 24.34 -23.12 6.83
C LEU A 57 24.80 -24.28 5.94
N GLN A 58 25.04 -24.00 4.67
CA GLN A 58 25.68 -24.91 3.72
C GLN A 58 27.18 -24.57 3.62
N PHE A 59 28.03 -25.57 3.45
CA PHE A 59 29.47 -25.39 3.23
C PHE A 59 29.99 -26.38 2.18
N THR A 60 31.12 -26.03 1.55
CA THR A 60 31.82 -26.92 0.63
C THR A 60 32.79 -27.82 1.40
N ASN A 61 32.56 -29.13 1.36
CA ASN A 61 33.46 -30.12 1.94
C ASN A 61 34.71 -30.32 1.05
N LYS A 62 35.80 -30.86 1.59
CA LYS A 62 37.08 -31.20 0.90
C LYS A 62 36.95 -31.96 -0.43
N LYS A 63 35.79 -32.56 -0.73
CA LYS A 63 35.45 -33.21 -2.01
C LYS A 63 34.86 -32.26 -3.07
N GLN A 64 34.76 -30.95 -2.81
CA GLN A 64 33.98 -29.99 -3.59
C GLN A 64 32.49 -30.36 -3.73
N LEU A 65 31.92 -30.95 -2.66
CA LEU A 65 30.49 -31.26 -2.57
C LEU A 65 29.80 -30.36 -1.54
N PRO A 66 28.63 -29.78 -1.85
CA PRO A 66 27.84 -29.00 -0.90
C PRO A 66 27.31 -29.90 0.22
N CYS A 67 27.48 -29.46 1.46
CA CYS A 67 27.11 -30.17 2.69
C CYS A 67 26.40 -29.23 3.66
N TRP A 68 25.34 -29.68 4.33
CA TRP A 68 24.68 -28.90 5.38
C TRP A 68 25.39 -29.08 6.73
N LEU A 69 25.68 -27.96 7.40
CA LEU A 69 26.28 -27.91 8.72
C LEU A 69 25.40 -28.65 9.73
N GLN A 70 25.99 -29.60 10.45
CA GLN A 70 25.30 -30.43 11.42
C GLN A 70 25.22 -29.69 12.75
N MET A 71 24.02 -29.31 13.18
CA MET A 71 23.80 -28.41 14.32
C MET A 71 24.41 -28.92 15.63
N ASP A 72 24.33 -30.23 15.88
CA ASP A 72 24.77 -30.84 17.16
C ASP A 72 26.24 -31.29 17.16
N LYS A 73 27.00 -30.99 16.10
CA LYS A 73 28.44 -31.33 16.00
C LYS A 73 29.30 -30.07 16.08
N GLN A 74 30.46 -30.19 16.74
CA GLN A 74 31.46 -29.12 16.78
C GLN A 74 31.96 -28.79 15.37
N ILE A 75 32.00 -27.49 15.03
CA ILE A 75 32.29 -26.99 13.67
C ILE A 75 33.65 -27.53 13.17
N ARG A 76 34.66 -27.50 14.05
CA ARG A 76 36.02 -28.02 13.81
C ARG A 76 36.11 -29.53 13.50
N LYS A 77 35.01 -30.29 13.62
CA LYS A 77 34.92 -31.75 13.37
C LYS A 77 34.12 -32.11 12.10
N GLN A 78 33.82 -31.16 11.22
CA GLN A 78 32.92 -31.37 10.06
C GLN A 78 33.59 -31.30 8.67
N ASP A 79 34.92 -31.40 8.58
CA ASP A 79 35.69 -31.40 7.31
C ASP A 79 35.39 -30.22 6.37
N ILE A 80 35.14 -29.05 6.96
CA ILE A 80 34.85 -27.78 6.29
C ILE A 80 36.14 -27.25 5.63
N SER A 81 36.05 -26.84 4.36
CA SER A 81 37.14 -26.15 3.65
C SER A 81 37.39 -24.74 4.21
N ARG A 82 38.60 -24.22 4.03
CA ARG A 82 38.97 -22.84 4.40
C ARG A 82 39.07 -21.96 3.16
N GLY A 83 38.72 -20.69 3.29
CA GLY A 83 38.99 -19.65 2.30
C GLY A 83 40.47 -19.25 2.24
N GLU A 84 40.80 -18.39 1.29
CA GLU A 84 42.16 -17.84 1.08
C GLU A 84 42.61 -16.96 2.25
N ASP A 85 41.65 -16.30 2.91
CA ASP A 85 41.77 -15.58 4.18
C ASP A 85 41.96 -16.50 5.41
N GLY A 86 41.81 -17.81 5.23
CA GLY A 86 41.87 -18.82 6.28
C GLY A 86 40.58 -19.00 7.10
N SER A 87 39.50 -18.26 6.78
CA SER A 87 38.19 -18.39 7.45
C SER A 87 37.43 -19.62 6.97
N LEU A 88 36.32 -19.95 7.65
CA LEU A 88 35.37 -20.96 7.20
C LEU A 88 34.21 -20.26 6.47
N GLN A 89 34.02 -20.59 5.19
CA GLN A 89 32.97 -20.01 4.36
C GLN A 89 31.69 -20.85 4.43
N PHE A 90 30.56 -20.17 4.60
CA PHE A 90 29.22 -20.77 4.63
C PHE A 90 28.25 -19.94 3.77
N LEU A 91 27.27 -20.61 3.19
CA LEU A 91 26.09 -20.00 2.58
C LEU A 91 24.88 -20.19 3.51
N PHE A 92 24.19 -19.11 3.85
CA PHE A 92 22.94 -19.12 4.62
C PHE A 92 21.77 -19.24 3.65
N LEU A 93 21.16 -20.41 3.59
CA LEU A 93 20.19 -20.78 2.55
C LEU A 93 18.93 -21.41 3.15
N VAL A 94 17.81 -21.23 2.47
CA VAL A 94 16.57 -22.00 2.68
C VAL A 94 16.88 -23.47 2.49
N LYS A 95 16.64 -24.25 3.55
CA LYS A 95 16.85 -25.69 3.64
C LYS A 95 15.53 -26.46 3.65
N PHE A 96 14.50 -25.87 4.25
CA PHE A 96 13.15 -26.40 4.35
C PHE A 96 12.17 -25.37 3.80
N TYR A 97 11.20 -25.85 3.01
CA TYR A 97 10.18 -25.00 2.38
C TYR A 97 8.83 -25.12 3.12
N PRO A 98 7.97 -24.10 3.03
CA PRO A 98 6.59 -24.18 3.51
C PRO A 98 5.75 -25.20 2.72
N GLU A 99 4.62 -25.64 3.28
CA GLU A 99 3.52 -26.27 2.54
C GLU A 99 2.66 -25.20 1.83
N ASP A 100 2.57 -23.98 2.37
CA ASP A 100 2.04 -22.78 1.71
C ASP A 100 2.81 -21.50 2.15
N VAL A 101 3.28 -20.70 1.19
CA VAL A 101 4.08 -19.49 1.46
C VAL A 101 3.31 -18.38 2.18
N GLU A 102 1.99 -18.26 1.97
CA GLU A 102 1.21 -17.14 2.51
C GLU A 102 0.92 -17.32 4.01
N THR A 103 0.54 -18.53 4.42
CA THR A 103 0.16 -18.82 5.80
C THR A 103 1.34 -19.15 6.73
N GLU A 104 2.50 -19.50 6.16
CA GLU A 104 3.70 -19.87 6.94
C GLU A 104 4.78 -18.78 7.04
N LEU A 105 4.98 -17.89 6.05
CA LEU A 105 6.09 -16.93 6.07
C LEU A 105 5.67 -15.61 6.74
N ILE A 106 6.22 -15.32 7.92
CA ILE A 106 5.70 -14.28 8.84
C ILE A 106 6.43 -12.94 8.70
N GLN A 107 7.76 -12.94 8.74
CA GLN A 107 8.61 -11.75 8.66
C GLN A 107 8.90 -11.37 7.20
N ASP A 108 9.02 -10.07 6.92
CA ASP A 108 9.37 -9.58 5.58
C ASP A 108 10.80 -10.00 5.16
N LEU A 109 11.74 -10.00 6.10
CA LEU A 109 13.09 -10.57 5.91
C LEU A 109 13.05 -12.03 5.44
N THR A 110 12.21 -12.87 6.05
CA THR A 110 12.05 -14.28 5.65
C THR A 110 11.54 -14.38 4.22
N ARG A 111 10.50 -13.60 3.88
CA ARG A 111 9.95 -13.52 2.51
C ARG A 111 11.03 -13.09 1.51
N HIS A 112 11.84 -12.09 1.86
CA HIS A 112 12.90 -11.58 1.01
C HIS A 112 13.99 -12.61 0.70
N LEU A 113 14.50 -13.30 1.73
CA LEU A 113 15.51 -14.36 1.56
C LEU A 113 14.96 -15.54 0.73
N PHE A 114 13.69 -15.91 0.93
CA PHE A 114 13.01 -16.90 0.09
C PHE A 114 12.90 -16.43 -1.37
N PHE A 115 12.41 -15.20 -1.59
CA PHE A 115 12.26 -14.59 -2.92
C PHE A 115 13.58 -14.60 -3.69
N LEU A 116 14.67 -14.10 -3.08
CA LEU A 116 15.97 -14.05 -3.74
C LEU A 116 16.51 -15.45 -4.10
N GLN A 117 16.44 -16.43 -3.18
CA GLN A 117 16.95 -17.78 -3.47
C GLN A 117 16.12 -18.47 -4.56
N ILE A 118 14.79 -18.34 -4.52
CA ILE A 118 13.91 -18.96 -5.53
C ILE A 118 14.07 -18.26 -6.89
N LYS A 119 14.23 -16.92 -6.90
CA LYS A 119 14.56 -16.18 -8.12
C LYS A 119 15.90 -16.63 -8.71
N GLN A 120 16.94 -16.80 -7.90
CA GLN A 120 18.23 -17.30 -8.39
C GLN A 120 18.11 -18.72 -8.97
N ALA A 121 17.40 -19.63 -8.30
CA ALA A 121 17.20 -21.01 -8.76
C ALA A 121 16.39 -21.10 -10.07
N ILE A 122 15.49 -20.14 -10.33
CA ILE A 122 14.77 -20.00 -11.61
C ILE A 122 15.72 -19.45 -12.68
N LEU A 123 16.44 -18.37 -12.41
CA LEU A 123 17.38 -17.75 -13.36
C LEU A 123 18.52 -18.69 -13.79
N SER A 124 18.97 -19.58 -12.90
CA SER A 124 19.96 -20.63 -13.18
C SER A 124 19.41 -21.86 -13.92
N MET A 125 18.08 -21.95 -14.09
CA MET A 125 17.35 -23.13 -14.58
C MET A 125 17.53 -24.40 -13.72
N GLU A 126 17.98 -24.29 -12.46
CA GLU A 126 17.96 -25.40 -11.50
C GLU A 126 16.52 -25.76 -11.09
N LEU A 127 15.64 -24.76 -10.99
CA LEU A 127 14.21 -24.88 -10.80
C LEU A 127 13.53 -24.57 -12.15
N TYR A 128 12.99 -25.60 -12.81
CA TYR A 128 12.31 -25.43 -14.09
C TYR A 128 11.09 -24.50 -13.96
N CYS A 129 11.02 -23.50 -14.84
CA CYS A 129 9.92 -22.57 -14.98
C CYS A 129 9.50 -22.51 -16.45
N SER A 130 8.20 -22.60 -16.73
CA SER A 130 7.70 -22.47 -18.10
C SER A 130 7.78 -21.02 -18.60
N PRO A 131 7.87 -20.78 -19.93
CA PRO A 131 8.03 -19.43 -20.49
C PRO A 131 6.90 -18.46 -20.10
N GLU A 132 5.65 -18.95 -20.04
CA GLU A 132 4.50 -18.17 -19.60
C GLU A 132 4.58 -17.77 -18.10
N ALA A 133 5.11 -18.65 -17.25
CA ALA A 133 5.33 -18.35 -15.84
C ALA A 133 6.55 -17.44 -15.62
N ALA A 134 7.59 -17.58 -16.44
CA ALA A 134 8.82 -16.79 -16.33
C ALA A 134 8.58 -15.29 -16.58
N VAL A 135 7.73 -14.93 -17.55
CA VAL A 135 7.36 -13.51 -17.82
C VAL A 135 6.53 -12.90 -16.70
N LEU A 136 5.60 -13.67 -16.13
CA LEU A 136 4.78 -13.27 -14.98
C LEU A 136 5.65 -13.07 -13.72
N LEU A 137 6.55 -14.01 -13.44
CA LEU A 137 7.50 -13.90 -12.34
C LEU A 137 8.47 -12.72 -12.56
N ALA A 138 8.88 -12.47 -13.81
CA ALA A 138 9.68 -11.29 -14.15
C ALA A 138 8.94 -9.96 -13.89
N SER A 139 7.61 -9.88 -14.03
CA SER A 139 6.88 -8.63 -13.74
C SER A 139 6.71 -8.38 -12.23
N TYR A 140 6.53 -9.42 -11.41
CA TYR A 140 6.59 -9.28 -9.95
C TYR A 140 8.02 -8.96 -9.47
N ALA A 141 9.04 -9.58 -10.05
CA ALA A 141 10.43 -9.25 -9.75
C ALA A 141 10.81 -7.81 -10.19
N ALA A 142 10.24 -7.30 -11.28
CA ALA A 142 10.39 -5.91 -11.68
C ALA A 142 9.75 -4.95 -10.66
N GLN A 143 8.50 -5.21 -10.25
CA GLN A 143 7.81 -4.43 -9.21
C GLN A 143 8.60 -4.43 -7.88
N ALA A 144 9.12 -5.59 -7.46
CA ALA A 144 9.92 -5.72 -6.23
C ALA A 144 11.29 -5.00 -6.31
N MET A 145 11.91 -4.92 -7.49
CA MET A 145 13.24 -4.31 -7.67
C MET A 145 13.21 -2.81 -7.99
N TYR A 146 12.22 -2.35 -8.75
CA TYR A 146 12.17 -1.00 -9.33
C TYR A 146 10.96 -0.17 -8.89
N GLY A 147 9.98 -0.78 -8.21
CA GLY A 147 8.71 -0.14 -7.84
C GLY A 147 7.72 -0.10 -8.99
N ASP A 148 6.87 0.95 -9.02
CA ASP A 148 5.86 1.13 -10.07
C ASP A 148 6.49 1.42 -11.45
N TYR A 149 5.85 0.92 -12.50
CA TYR A 149 6.26 1.19 -13.88
C TYR A 149 6.14 2.69 -14.23
N ASN A 150 7.24 3.27 -14.72
CA ASN A 150 7.28 4.57 -15.38
C ASN A 150 7.80 4.39 -16.83
N GLU A 151 7.30 5.18 -17.78
CA GLU A 151 7.76 5.16 -19.17
C GLU A 151 9.21 5.66 -19.31
N GLU A 152 9.68 6.46 -18.35
CA GLU A 152 11.08 6.94 -18.28
C GLU A 152 12.05 5.99 -17.56
N THR A 153 11.61 4.82 -17.08
CA THR A 153 12.49 3.90 -16.35
C THR A 153 13.60 3.34 -17.23
N GLU A 154 14.81 3.19 -16.67
CA GLU A 154 15.95 2.57 -17.35
C GLU A 154 15.64 1.15 -17.90
N GLN A 155 16.42 0.73 -18.89
CA GLN A 155 16.15 -0.42 -19.75
C GLN A 155 16.24 -1.77 -18.98
N LEU A 156 15.16 -2.16 -18.29
CA LEU A 156 14.89 -3.46 -17.63
C LEU A 156 15.93 -4.57 -17.85
N GLU A 157 16.81 -4.82 -16.87
CA GLU A 157 17.87 -5.84 -17.01
C GLU A 157 17.31 -7.27 -17.11
N LEU A 158 17.03 -7.73 -18.33
CA LEU A 158 16.42 -9.04 -18.61
C LEU A 158 17.19 -10.21 -17.99
N GLU A 159 18.52 -10.13 -17.93
CA GLU A 159 19.37 -11.19 -17.34
C GLU A 159 19.15 -11.37 -15.82
N LYS A 160 18.60 -10.36 -15.14
CA LYS A 160 18.21 -10.40 -13.73
C LYS A 160 16.74 -10.80 -13.51
N LEU A 161 15.99 -11.06 -14.59
CA LEU A 161 14.52 -11.21 -14.58
C LEU A 161 14.00 -12.49 -15.27
N ILE A 162 14.55 -12.88 -16.43
CA ILE A 162 14.15 -14.10 -17.18
C ILE A 162 15.38 -15.00 -17.38
N PRO A 163 15.26 -16.34 -17.24
CA PRO A 163 16.37 -17.26 -17.48
C PRO A 163 16.83 -17.24 -18.95
N LYS A 164 18.14 -17.26 -19.20
CA LYS A 164 18.69 -17.17 -20.57
C LYS A 164 18.17 -18.29 -21.49
N GLY A 165 18.02 -19.51 -20.97
CA GLY A 165 17.43 -20.63 -21.72
C GLY A 165 15.99 -20.39 -22.20
N VAL A 166 15.17 -19.66 -21.41
CA VAL A 166 13.79 -19.29 -21.81
C VAL A 166 13.83 -18.24 -22.92
N MET A 167 14.73 -17.25 -22.84
CA MET A 167 14.87 -16.25 -23.90
C MET A 167 15.35 -16.87 -25.22
N GLU A 168 16.28 -17.83 -25.15
CA GLU A 168 16.85 -18.51 -26.32
C GLU A 168 15.86 -19.42 -27.06
N GLN A 169 14.79 -19.88 -26.40
CA GLN A 169 13.76 -20.76 -26.95
C GLN A 169 12.78 -20.09 -27.92
N TYR A 170 12.80 -18.76 -28.05
CA TYR A 170 11.85 -18.02 -28.89
C TYR A 170 12.56 -17.13 -29.91
N ASP A 171 11.86 -16.78 -30.99
CA ASP A 171 12.28 -15.75 -31.94
C ASP A 171 11.69 -14.39 -31.53
N MET A 172 12.21 -13.87 -30.42
CA MET A 172 11.88 -12.56 -29.87
C MET A 172 13.16 -11.78 -29.56
N THR A 173 13.17 -10.49 -29.88
CA THR A 173 14.27 -9.59 -29.48
C THR A 173 14.21 -9.30 -27.99
N ALA A 174 15.29 -8.75 -27.43
CA ALA A 174 15.30 -8.25 -26.06
C ALA A 174 14.13 -7.27 -25.83
N ASP A 175 13.88 -6.34 -26.75
CA ASP A 175 12.84 -5.32 -26.57
C ASP A 175 11.42 -5.89 -26.69
N MET A 176 11.20 -6.96 -27.46
CA MET A 176 9.95 -7.72 -27.41
C MET A 176 9.72 -8.38 -26.04
N TRP A 177 10.76 -8.97 -25.43
CA TRP A 177 10.66 -9.50 -24.06
C TRP A 177 10.40 -8.40 -23.03
N ARG A 178 11.07 -7.25 -23.13
CA ARG A 178 10.80 -6.06 -22.29
C ARG A 178 9.34 -5.63 -22.41
N GLU A 179 8.81 -5.53 -23.64
CA GLU A 179 7.41 -5.18 -23.90
C GLU A 179 6.44 -6.16 -23.24
N LYS A 180 6.70 -7.48 -23.32
CA LYS A 180 5.86 -8.49 -22.62
C LYS A 180 5.89 -8.28 -21.10
N ILE A 181 7.07 -8.11 -20.50
CA ILE A 181 7.22 -7.91 -19.04
C ILE A 181 6.50 -6.62 -18.62
N SER A 182 6.72 -5.51 -19.32
CA SER A 182 6.09 -4.21 -19.01
C SER A 182 4.56 -4.29 -19.09
N ARG A 183 3.99 -4.99 -20.08
CA ARG A 183 2.53 -5.24 -20.15
C ARG A 183 1.95 -5.90 -18.89
N TRP A 184 2.70 -6.79 -18.25
CA TRP A 184 2.31 -7.41 -16.98
C TRP A 184 2.67 -6.54 -15.77
N TRP A 185 3.79 -5.82 -15.79
CA TRP A 185 4.25 -4.96 -14.69
C TRP A 185 3.32 -3.76 -14.45
N VAL A 186 2.76 -3.16 -15.50
CA VAL A 186 1.72 -2.10 -15.38
C VAL A 186 0.49 -2.57 -14.58
N HIS A 187 0.18 -3.87 -14.55
CA HIS A 187 -0.91 -4.41 -13.73
C HIS A 187 -0.54 -4.58 -12.24
N ASN A 188 0.73 -4.48 -11.88
CA ASN A 188 1.25 -4.59 -10.51
C ASN A 188 1.40 -3.22 -9.82
N ALA A 189 1.05 -2.12 -10.49
CA ALA A 189 1.19 -0.77 -9.96
C ALA A 189 0.49 -0.60 -8.59
N THR A 190 1.10 0.20 -7.72
CA THR A 190 0.77 0.41 -6.29
C THR A 190 0.98 -0.78 -5.35
N GLN A 191 1.44 -1.94 -5.83
CA GLN A 191 1.88 -3.02 -4.95
C GLN A 191 3.18 -2.65 -4.23
N THR A 192 3.26 -2.92 -2.93
CA THR A 192 4.51 -2.79 -2.17
C THR A 192 5.53 -3.83 -2.65
N ARG A 193 6.82 -3.61 -2.31
CA ARG A 193 7.86 -4.61 -2.58
C ARG A 193 7.56 -5.92 -1.86
N GLU A 194 7.13 -5.86 -0.61
CA GLU A 194 6.85 -7.02 0.23
C GLU A 194 5.64 -7.83 -0.30
N ASP A 195 4.63 -7.14 -0.84
CA ASP A 195 3.49 -7.79 -1.51
C ASP A 195 3.91 -8.39 -2.86
N ALA A 196 4.71 -7.69 -3.66
CA ALA A 196 5.20 -8.21 -4.95
C ALA A 196 6.13 -9.42 -4.79
N GLU A 197 6.99 -9.44 -3.76
CA GLU A 197 7.81 -10.60 -3.39
C GLU A 197 6.92 -11.76 -2.90
N MET A 198 5.81 -11.50 -2.19
CA MET A 198 4.84 -12.52 -1.81
C MET A 198 4.07 -13.08 -3.03
N GLU A 199 3.62 -12.26 -3.98
CA GLU A 199 2.98 -12.76 -5.21
C GLU A 199 3.94 -13.60 -6.06
N TYR A 200 5.21 -13.19 -6.16
CA TYR A 200 6.26 -13.99 -6.79
C TYR A 200 6.36 -15.37 -6.15
N LEU A 201 6.36 -15.44 -4.82
CA LEU A 201 6.39 -16.70 -4.07
C LEU A 201 5.10 -17.53 -4.24
N ARG A 202 3.92 -16.90 -4.25
CA ARG A 202 2.63 -17.58 -4.50
C ARG A 202 2.55 -18.23 -5.88
N VAL A 203 3.15 -17.60 -6.90
CA VAL A 203 3.23 -18.18 -8.25
C VAL A 203 4.32 -19.26 -8.33
N ALA A 204 5.49 -19.01 -7.71
CA ALA A 204 6.60 -19.95 -7.74
C ALA A 204 6.31 -21.28 -7.00
N GLN A 205 5.47 -21.28 -5.94
CA GLN A 205 5.19 -22.50 -5.18
C GLN A 205 4.46 -23.59 -5.98
N ASP A 206 3.70 -23.23 -7.02
CA ASP A 206 2.99 -24.17 -7.88
C ASP A 206 3.85 -24.80 -9.00
N LEU A 207 5.07 -24.29 -9.24
CA LEU A 207 6.03 -24.88 -10.19
C LEU A 207 6.42 -26.30 -9.74
N GLU A 208 6.44 -27.29 -10.64
CA GLU A 208 6.53 -28.70 -10.25
C GLU A 208 7.81 -29.05 -9.47
N MET A 209 8.93 -28.37 -9.77
CA MET A 209 10.22 -28.57 -9.10
C MET A 209 10.41 -27.73 -7.82
N TYR A 210 9.52 -26.76 -7.54
CA TYR A 210 9.65 -25.91 -6.35
C TYR A 210 9.62 -26.73 -5.06
N GLY A 211 10.58 -26.44 -4.17
CA GLY A 211 10.69 -27.04 -2.84
C GLY A 211 11.08 -28.52 -2.83
N ILE A 212 11.63 -29.05 -3.93
CA ILE A 212 12.04 -30.45 -4.06
C ILE A 212 13.57 -30.56 -4.08
N MET A 213 14.16 -31.14 -3.03
CA MET A 213 15.60 -31.41 -2.98
C MET A 213 15.90 -32.79 -3.59
N TYR A 214 16.58 -32.81 -4.74
CA TYR A 214 16.87 -34.03 -5.50
C TYR A 214 18.22 -34.67 -5.11
N TYR A 215 18.20 -35.96 -4.75
CA TYR A 215 19.38 -36.73 -4.38
C TYR A 215 19.54 -37.99 -5.25
N PRO A 216 20.73 -38.28 -5.82
CA PRO A 216 20.96 -39.48 -6.61
C PRO A 216 21.03 -40.74 -5.71
N ILE A 217 20.11 -41.68 -5.95
CA ILE A 217 19.96 -42.91 -5.18
C ILE A 217 19.92 -44.15 -6.09
N CYS A 218 20.24 -45.30 -5.51
CA CYS A 218 20.09 -46.61 -6.15
C CYS A 218 19.16 -47.49 -5.31
N ASN A 219 18.29 -48.26 -5.95
CA ASN A 219 17.48 -49.29 -5.29
C ASN A 219 18.27 -50.61 -5.09
N LYS A 220 17.64 -51.64 -4.50
CA LYS A 220 18.22 -52.99 -4.35
C LYS A 220 18.61 -53.70 -5.66
N LYS A 221 18.07 -53.27 -6.81
CA LYS A 221 18.41 -53.77 -8.16
C LYS A 221 19.46 -52.90 -8.86
N GLU A 222 20.10 -51.99 -8.11
CA GLU A 222 21.07 -51.01 -8.58
C GLU A 222 20.58 -50.13 -9.74
N THR A 223 19.26 -49.94 -9.84
CA THR A 223 18.66 -48.99 -10.79
C THR A 223 18.91 -47.57 -10.32
N ASP A 224 19.43 -46.73 -11.21
CA ASP A 224 19.61 -45.29 -10.98
C ASP A 224 18.27 -44.55 -10.93
N LEU A 225 18.09 -43.80 -9.84
CA LEU A 225 16.89 -43.03 -9.51
C LEU A 225 17.30 -41.73 -8.82
N HIS A 226 16.39 -40.76 -8.76
CA HIS A 226 16.54 -39.60 -7.86
C HIS A 226 15.44 -39.66 -6.78
N LEU A 227 15.80 -39.33 -5.54
CA LEU A 227 14.88 -39.07 -4.44
C LEU A 227 14.66 -37.56 -4.36
N GLY A 228 13.44 -37.11 -4.62
CA GLY A 228 13.01 -35.74 -4.32
C GLY A 228 12.39 -35.69 -2.93
N ILE A 229 12.94 -34.84 -2.06
CA ILE A 229 12.42 -34.60 -0.70
C ILE A 229 11.72 -33.24 -0.70
N SER A 230 10.44 -33.17 -0.33
CA SER A 230 9.67 -31.91 -0.30
C SER A 230 8.79 -31.77 0.95
N ALA A 231 8.26 -30.57 1.18
CA ALA A 231 7.37 -30.27 2.30
C ALA A 231 6.15 -31.20 2.40
N LEU A 232 5.68 -31.74 1.26
CA LEU A 232 4.49 -32.59 1.14
C LEU A 232 4.79 -34.10 1.28
N GLY A 233 6.03 -34.54 1.01
CA GLY A 233 6.40 -35.94 1.02
C GLY A 233 7.70 -36.29 0.28
N LEU A 234 7.79 -37.55 -0.16
CA LEU A 234 8.93 -38.13 -0.86
C LEU A 234 8.55 -38.64 -2.25
N GLY A 235 9.21 -38.13 -3.29
CA GLY A 235 9.08 -38.56 -4.67
C GLY A 235 10.28 -39.40 -5.13
N ILE A 236 10.02 -40.47 -5.88
CA ILE A 236 11.04 -41.24 -6.60
C ILE A 236 10.96 -40.89 -8.08
N TYR A 237 12.08 -40.56 -8.70
CA TYR A 237 12.18 -40.10 -10.10
C TYR A 237 13.13 -41.03 -10.87
N LYS A 238 12.86 -41.26 -12.17
CA LYS A 238 13.62 -42.20 -13.00
C LYS A 238 14.31 -41.46 -14.16
N GLY A 239 15.63 -41.65 -14.28
CA GLY A 239 16.43 -41.00 -15.31
C GLY A 239 16.50 -39.50 -15.11
N THR A 240 16.32 -38.77 -16.21
CA THR A 240 16.38 -37.31 -16.36
C THR A 240 15.12 -36.58 -15.90
N ASN A 241 13.93 -37.19 -16.01
CA ASN A 241 12.67 -36.55 -15.60
C ASN A 241 12.65 -36.23 -14.09
N ARG A 242 12.78 -34.94 -13.75
CA ARG A 242 12.67 -34.39 -12.38
C ARG A 242 11.30 -33.79 -12.06
N ILE A 243 10.41 -33.65 -13.05
CA ILE A 243 9.09 -33.02 -12.90
C ILE A 243 8.08 -34.01 -12.32
N THR A 244 7.94 -35.19 -12.92
CA THR A 244 6.85 -36.14 -12.61
C THR A 244 7.37 -37.32 -11.75
N PRO A 245 7.16 -37.35 -10.43
CA PRO A 245 7.56 -38.49 -9.60
C PRO A 245 6.78 -39.75 -9.99
N ARG A 246 7.39 -40.93 -9.83
CA ARG A 246 6.79 -42.26 -9.97
C ARG A 246 7.54 -43.30 -9.10
N PRO A 247 7.03 -43.68 -7.91
CA PRO A 247 5.88 -43.14 -7.17
C PRO A 247 6.23 -41.96 -6.24
N PHE A 248 5.20 -41.37 -5.63
CA PHE A 248 5.29 -40.44 -4.50
C PHE A 248 4.67 -41.07 -3.24
N PHE A 249 5.06 -40.57 -2.07
CA PHE A 249 4.57 -40.94 -0.75
C PHE A 249 4.38 -39.67 0.08
N SER A 250 3.17 -39.42 0.60
CA SER A 250 2.97 -38.29 1.52
C SER A 250 3.56 -38.60 2.90
N TRP A 251 3.95 -37.57 3.66
CA TRP A 251 4.42 -37.75 5.03
C TRP A 251 3.38 -38.42 5.96
N SER A 252 2.08 -38.37 5.65
CA SER A 252 1.03 -39.15 6.33
C SER A 252 1.08 -40.65 6.06
N GLU A 253 1.62 -41.07 4.91
CA GLU A 253 1.77 -42.48 4.53
C GLU A 253 3.05 -43.09 5.09
N ILE A 254 4.01 -42.27 5.52
CA ILE A 254 5.33 -42.70 6.00
C ILE A 254 5.28 -42.90 7.52
N LYS A 255 5.58 -44.11 7.99
CA LYS A 255 5.56 -44.47 9.41
C LYS A 255 6.93 -44.35 10.09
N ASN A 256 8.01 -44.66 9.39
CA ASN A 256 9.38 -44.55 9.90
C ASN A 256 10.40 -44.58 8.74
N ILE A 257 11.46 -43.78 8.82
CA ILE A 257 12.63 -43.87 7.93
C ILE A 257 13.84 -44.25 8.79
N GLN A 258 14.37 -45.45 8.59
CA GLN A 258 15.51 -45.97 9.35
C GLN A 258 16.76 -46.00 8.47
N PHE A 259 17.90 -45.51 8.97
CA PHE A 259 19.19 -45.61 8.30
C PHE A 259 20.08 -46.65 9.01
N LYS A 260 20.52 -47.69 8.29
CA LYS A 260 21.37 -48.77 8.82
C LYS A 260 22.28 -49.32 7.74
N ASN A 261 23.55 -49.56 8.06
CA ASN A 261 24.53 -50.19 7.16
C ASN A 261 24.64 -49.50 5.76
N LYS A 262 24.59 -48.17 5.71
CA LYS A 262 24.56 -47.34 4.48
C LYS A 262 23.31 -47.49 3.59
N MET A 263 22.27 -48.19 4.07
CA MET A 263 20.96 -48.29 3.45
C MET A 263 19.91 -47.50 4.25
N PHE A 264 18.98 -46.87 3.55
CA PHE A 264 17.71 -46.40 4.09
C PHE A 264 16.64 -47.49 3.97
N TYR A 265 15.78 -47.58 4.97
CA TYR A 265 14.63 -48.47 5.07
C TYR A 265 13.42 -47.64 5.47
N MET A 266 12.62 -47.24 4.48
CA MET A 266 11.37 -46.50 4.69
C MET A 266 10.23 -47.50 4.86
N LYS A 267 9.50 -47.42 5.97
CA LYS A 267 8.28 -48.19 6.23
C LYS A 267 7.07 -47.27 6.18
N THR A 268 6.07 -47.64 5.39
CA THR A 268 4.80 -46.92 5.27
C THR A 268 3.72 -47.51 6.20
N VAL A 269 2.63 -46.77 6.40
CA VAL A 269 1.55 -47.11 7.35
C VAL A 269 0.84 -48.41 6.97
N ASP A 270 0.74 -48.73 5.68
CA ASP A 270 0.22 -49.99 5.12
C ASP A 270 1.13 -51.21 5.36
N LYS A 271 2.32 -51.01 5.97
CA LYS A 271 3.40 -51.98 6.20
C LYS A 271 4.27 -52.30 4.98
N SER A 272 4.15 -51.59 3.85
CA SER A 272 5.12 -51.69 2.77
C SER A 272 6.51 -51.19 3.22
N SER A 273 7.59 -51.72 2.64
CA SER A 273 8.98 -51.33 2.92
C SER A 273 9.71 -51.00 1.63
N ILE A 274 10.37 -49.84 1.59
CA ILE A 274 11.10 -49.31 0.45
C ILE A 274 12.54 -49.02 0.89
N ASP A 275 13.48 -49.69 0.22
CA ASP A 275 14.88 -49.75 0.66
C ASP A 275 15.80 -49.20 -0.44
N PHE A 276 16.62 -48.20 -0.11
CA PHE A 276 17.48 -47.48 -1.07
C PHE A 276 18.82 -47.04 -0.45
N LYS A 277 19.81 -46.71 -1.28
CA LYS A 277 21.10 -46.13 -0.87
C LYS A 277 21.41 -44.87 -1.66
N ALA A 278 22.10 -43.89 -1.07
CA ALA A 278 22.68 -42.79 -1.83
C ALA A 278 23.86 -43.28 -2.70
N ARG A 279 24.09 -42.62 -3.85
CA ARG A 279 25.21 -42.98 -4.75
C ARG A 279 26.59 -42.68 -4.14
N ASP A 280 26.81 -41.51 -3.52
CA ASP A 280 27.91 -41.30 -2.57
C ASP A 280 27.37 -41.39 -1.13
N SER A 281 28.03 -42.23 -0.33
CA SER A 281 27.72 -42.39 1.08
C SER A 281 27.98 -41.15 1.95
N SER A 282 28.73 -40.16 1.45
CA SER A 282 28.93 -38.85 2.09
C SER A 282 27.63 -38.05 2.23
N ILE A 283 26.65 -38.28 1.36
CA ILE A 283 25.38 -37.55 1.27
C ILE A 283 24.32 -38.12 2.23
N ASN A 284 24.51 -39.36 2.73
CA ASN A 284 23.56 -40.02 3.64
C ASN A 284 23.14 -39.18 4.87
N PRO A 285 24.04 -38.45 5.57
CA PRO A 285 23.64 -37.60 6.70
C PRO A 285 22.70 -36.48 6.26
N SER A 286 22.94 -35.87 5.09
CA SER A 286 22.11 -34.81 4.52
C SER A 286 20.70 -35.30 4.19
N ILE A 287 20.59 -36.49 3.58
CA ILE A 287 19.30 -37.12 3.27
C ILE A 287 18.53 -37.46 4.55
N LEU A 288 19.21 -38.01 5.57
CA LEU A 288 18.57 -38.36 6.84
C LEU A 288 18.09 -37.13 7.61
N ASP A 289 18.94 -36.12 7.74
CA ASP A 289 18.66 -34.84 8.40
C ASP A 289 17.53 -34.07 7.72
N LEU A 290 17.52 -34.01 6.38
CA LEU A 290 16.43 -33.37 5.64
C LEU A 290 15.11 -34.16 5.77
N CYS A 291 15.12 -35.49 5.68
CA CYS A 291 13.93 -36.30 5.91
C CYS A 291 13.34 -36.11 7.31
N ILE A 292 14.18 -36.06 8.35
CA ILE A 292 13.74 -35.86 9.74
C ILE A 292 13.21 -34.43 9.94
N GLY A 293 13.94 -33.41 9.48
CA GLY A 293 13.53 -32.01 9.63
C GLY A 293 12.21 -31.70 8.91
N THR A 294 12.07 -32.12 7.65
CA THR A 294 10.83 -31.89 6.88
C THR A 294 9.64 -32.64 7.47
N HIS A 295 9.82 -33.89 7.93
CA HIS A 295 8.75 -34.63 8.60
C HIS A 295 8.38 -34.00 9.96
N ASN A 296 9.34 -33.48 10.71
CA ASN A 296 9.07 -32.76 11.96
C ASN A 296 8.30 -31.45 11.72
N LEU A 297 8.60 -30.70 10.65
CA LEU A 297 7.84 -29.51 10.26
C LEU A 297 6.42 -29.88 9.81
N TYR A 298 6.27 -30.92 9.00
CA TYR A 298 4.98 -31.48 8.61
C TYR A 298 4.11 -31.86 9.83
N LEU A 299 4.70 -32.45 10.87
CA LEU A 299 4.01 -32.76 12.12
C LEU A 299 3.64 -31.51 12.93
N LYS A 300 4.54 -30.51 13.01
CA LYS A 300 4.27 -29.22 13.69
C LYS A 300 3.09 -28.47 13.08
N ARG A 301 2.99 -28.40 11.75
CA ARG A 301 1.87 -27.76 11.01
C ARG A 301 0.49 -28.37 11.28
N ARG A 302 0.46 -29.54 11.92
CA ARG A 302 -0.77 -30.29 12.27
C ARG A 302 -1.07 -30.23 13.77
N GLN A 303 -0.37 -29.35 14.47
CA GLN A 303 -0.62 -28.91 15.85
C GLN A 303 -0.97 -27.41 15.80
N PRO A 304 -1.67 -26.85 16.81
CA PRO A 304 -1.91 -25.41 16.87
C PRO A 304 -0.59 -24.63 16.97
N ASP A 305 -0.54 -23.42 16.39
CA ASP A 305 0.61 -22.52 16.47
C ASP A 305 1.04 -22.31 17.93
N THR A 306 2.35 -22.30 18.19
CA THR A 306 2.87 -21.97 19.53
C THR A 306 2.61 -20.51 19.87
N LEU A 307 2.58 -20.16 21.16
CA LEU A 307 2.37 -18.78 21.60
C LEU A 307 3.36 -17.78 20.97
N GLU A 308 4.61 -18.19 20.74
CA GLU A 308 5.60 -17.37 20.04
C GLU A 308 5.22 -17.15 18.57
N VAL A 309 4.80 -18.19 17.84
CA VAL A 309 4.36 -18.07 16.44
C VAL A 309 3.08 -17.22 16.34
N GLN A 310 2.15 -17.36 17.28
CA GLN A 310 0.97 -16.51 17.36
C GLN A 310 1.34 -15.04 17.60
N GLN A 311 2.28 -14.76 18.53
CA GLN A 311 2.80 -13.42 18.77
C GLN A 311 3.52 -12.84 17.55
N MET A 312 4.33 -13.64 16.84
CA MET A 312 4.98 -13.23 15.60
C MET A 312 3.95 -12.88 14.50
N LYS A 313 2.92 -13.72 14.32
CA LYS A 313 1.83 -13.46 13.35
C LYS A 313 1.04 -12.21 13.71
N ALA A 314 0.74 -11.99 15.00
CA ALA A 314 0.09 -10.78 15.48
C ALA A 314 0.93 -9.51 15.24
N GLN A 315 2.22 -9.54 15.62
CA GLN A 315 3.17 -8.43 15.40
C GLN A 315 3.31 -8.09 13.91
N ALA A 316 3.50 -9.09 13.04
CA ALA A 316 3.62 -8.87 11.60
C ALA A 316 2.31 -8.37 10.95
N HIS A 317 1.15 -8.81 11.46
CA HIS A 317 -0.14 -8.32 11.00
C HIS A 317 -0.38 -6.85 11.43
N GLU A 318 -0.12 -6.52 12.69
CA GLU A 318 -0.21 -5.14 13.21
C GLU A 318 0.72 -4.20 12.43
N GLU A 319 1.96 -4.61 12.19
CA GLU A 319 2.91 -3.79 11.43
C GLU A 319 2.50 -3.61 9.97
N ARG A 320 2.05 -4.68 9.29
CA ARG A 320 1.50 -4.57 7.91
C ARG A 320 0.29 -3.63 7.88
N MET A 321 -0.63 -3.73 8.84
CA MET A 321 -1.80 -2.85 8.93
C MET A 321 -1.40 -1.39 9.23
N ARG A 322 -0.35 -1.16 10.02
CA ARG A 322 0.21 0.19 10.25
C ARG A 322 0.78 0.76 8.95
N ARG A 323 1.66 0.02 8.26
CA ARG A 323 2.25 0.44 6.97
C ARG A 323 1.17 0.67 5.90
N ALA A 324 0.14 -0.17 5.83
CA ALA A 324 -0.99 0.02 4.92
C ALA A 324 -1.84 1.27 5.23
N SER A 325 -1.92 1.68 6.51
CA SER A 325 -2.53 2.96 6.89
C SER A 325 -1.64 4.15 6.50
N GLU A 326 -0.32 4.02 6.66
CA GLU A 326 0.68 5.03 6.30
C GLU A 326 0.73 5.26 4.78
N THR A 327 0.81 4.20 3.96
CA THR A 327 0.79 4.30 2.49
C THR A 327 -0.54 4.84 1.96
N LYS A 328 -1.68 4.44 2.56
CA LYS A 328 -2.99 5.00 2.19
C LYS A 328 -3.07 6.51 2.45
N LYS A 329 -2.60 7.00 3.61
CA LYS A 329 -2.53 8.43 3.91
C LYS A 329 -1.63 9.18 2.91
N LEU A 330 -0.45 8.62 2.62
CA LEU A 330 0.48 9.21 1.65
C LEU A 330 -0.11 9.25 0.23
N ALA A 331 -0.89 8.24 -0.16
CA ALA A 331 -1.59 8.22 -1.45
C ALA A 331 -2.70 9.29 -1.53
N GLN A 332 -3.45 9.50 -0.44
CA GLN A 332 -4.44 10.58 -0.34
C GLN A 332 -3.76 11.95 -0.42
N GLU A 333 -2.69 12.18 0.35
CA GLU A 333 -1.93 13.43 0.32
C GLU A 333 -1.31 13.72 -1.07
N LYS A 334 -0.82 12.70 -1.78
CA LYS A 334 -0.31 12.84 -3.15
C LYS A 334 -1.39 13.29 -4.13
N GLU A 335 -2.60 12.73 -4.04
CA GLU A 335 -3.72 13.10 -4.91
C GLU A 335 -4.26 14.49 -4.58
N GLU A 336 -4.38 14.85 -3.29
CA GLU A 336 -4.73 16.21 -2.84
C GLU A 336 -3.71 17.26 -3.34
N ARG A 337 -2.40 16.97 -3.22
CA ARG A 337 -1.33 17.84 -3.75
C ARG A 337 -1.43 18.02 -5.27
N LYS A 338 -1.73 16.96 -6.01
CA LYS A 338 -1.89 16.98 -7.47
C LYS A 338 -3.12 17.79 -7.90
N GLN A 339 -4.21 17.72 -7.15
CA GLN A 339 -5.39 18.55 -7.37
C GLN A 339 -5.08 20.03 -7.13
N ILE A 340 -4.44 20.37 -6.00
CA ILE A 340 -3.99 21.74 -5.67
C ILE A 340 -3.01 22.28 -6.73
N GLU A 341 -2.10 21.45 -7.25
CA GLU A 341 -1.19 21.84 -8.34
C GLU A 341 -1.96 22.15 -9.63
N SER A 342 -2.94 21.31 -9.99
CA SER A 342 -3.79 21.53 -11.17
C SER A 342 -4.65 22.80 -11.05
N GLU A 343 -5.14 23.13 -9.86
CA GLU A 343 -5.84 24.39 -9.56
C GLU A 343 -4.90 25.59 -9.63
N GLN A 344 -3.69 25.49 -9.09
CA GLN A 344 -2.68 26.54 -9.21
C GLN A 344 -2.28 26.80 -10.67
N ILE A 345 -2.19 25.77 -11.51
CA ILE A 345 -1.90 25.92 -12.95
C ILE A 345 -3.05 26.66 -13.64
N GLN A 346 -4.30 26.31 -13.34
CA GLN A 346 -5.49 27.00 -13.86
C GLN A 346 -5.53 28.47 -13.42
N LEU A 347 -5.39 28.75 -12.12
CA LEU A 347 -5.40 30.11 -11.57
C LEU A 347 -4.24 30.96 -12.10
N LYS A 348 -3.05 30.39 -12.32
CA LYS A 348 -1.93 31.09 -12.99
C LYS A 348 -2.27 31.44 -14.45
N ALA A 349 -2.90 30.53 -15.19
CA ALA A 349 -3.34 30.79 -16.57
C ALA A 349 -4.46 31.83 -16.66
N GLU A 350 -5.34 31.93 -15.68
CA GLU A 350 -6.33 33.01 -15.56
C GLU A 350 -5.69 34.35 -15.19
N LEU A 351 -4.72 34.34 -14.26
CA LEU A 351 -3.95 35.52 -13.86
C LEU A 351 -3.21 36.16 -15.04
N GLU A 352 -2.56 35.36 -15.91
CA GLU A 352 -1.88 35.90 -17.10
C GLU A 352 -2.89 36.49 -18.10
N LYS A 353 -4.02 35.83 -18.38
CA LYS A 353 -5.08 36.40 -19.23
C LYS A 353 -5.62 37.73 -18.67
N ALA A 354 -5.78 37.84 -17.35
CA ALA A 354 -6.18 39.09 -16.71
C ALA A 354 -5.11 40.19 -16.82
N LYS A 355 -3.82 39.84 -16.72
CA LYS A 355 -2.70 40.77 -16.96
C LYS A 355 -2.67 41.25 -18.41
N GLU A 356 -2.85 40.36 -19.39
CA GLU A 356 -2.92 40.70 -20.81
C GLU A 356 -4.06 41.69 -21.08
N GLN A 357 -5.26 41.43 -20.54
CA GLN A 357 -6.39 42.37 -20.63
C GLN A 357 -6.06 43.73 -20.00
N ILE A 358 -5.43 43.75 -18.82
CA ILE A 358 -5.01 45.00 -18.16
C ILE A 358 -3.95 45.74 -18.99
N GLN A 359 -3.04 45.06 -19.66
CA GLN A 359 -2.08 45.68 -20.59
C GLN A 359 -2.79 46.26 -21.81
N GLN A 360 -3.73 45.53 -22.42
CA GLN A 360 -4.55 46.03 -23.53
C GLN A 360 -5.34 47.28 -23.13
N TYR A 361 -5.98 47.29 -21.97
CA TYR A 361 -6.68 48.48 -21.47
C TYR A 361 -5.74 49.66 -21.18
N LYS A 362 -4.55 49.42 -20.62
CA LYS A 362 -3.54 50.47 -20.43
C LYS A 362 -3.07 51.07 -21.74
N GLU A 363 -2.84 50.27 -22.77
CA GLU A 363 -2.44 50.76 -24.09
C GLU A 363 -3.59 51.52 -24.78
N LEU A 364 -4.84 51.05 -24.64
CA LEU A 364 -6.02 51.77 -25.13
C LEU A 364 -6.24 53.12 -24.41
N ILE A 365 -5.87 53.22 -23.12
CA ILE A 365 -5.87 54.49 -22.38
C ILE A 365 -4.74 55.39 -22.89
N ARG A 366 -3.50 54.87 -23.00
CA ARG A 366 -2.33 55.60 -23.51
C ARG A 366 -2.58 56.22 -24.89
N MET A 367 -3.14 55.44 -25.82
CA MET A 367 -3.52 55.91 -27.16
C MET A 367 -4.66 56.93 -27.13
N ARG A 368 -5.59 56.87 -26.16
CA ARG A 368 -6.63 57.90 -25.97
C ARG A 368 -6.06 59.19 -25.40
N GLU A 369 -5.09 59.11 -24.49
CA GLU A 369 -4.39 60.26 -23.92
C GLU A 369 -3.59 60.98 -25.01
N GLU A 370 -2.78 60.26 -25.80
CA GLU A 370 -2.06 60.83 -26.95
C GLU A 370 -3.00 61.52 -27.97
N THR A 371 -4.15 60.90 -28.29
CA THR A 371 -5.12 61.52 -29.21
C THR A 371 -5.84 62.73 -28.60
N ALA A 372 -6.04 62.77 -27.28
CA ALA A 372 -6.56 63.94 -26.58
C ALA A 372 -5.55 65.10 -26.56
N GLU A 373 -4.26 64.83 -26.30
CA GLU A 373 -3.20 65.84 -26.38
C GLU A 373 -3.08 66.44 -27.79
N GLN A 374 -3.11 65.60 -28.84
CA GLN A 374 -3.13 66.07 -30.23
C GLN A 374 -4.35 66.93 -30.56
N LEU A 375 -5.51 66.67 -29.94
CA LEU A 375 -6.71 67.51 -30.11
C LEU A 375 -6.57 68.85 -29.38
N ILE A 376 -5.96 68.86 -28.18
CA ILE A 376 -5.65 70.10 -27.43
C ILE A 376 -4.62 70.95 -28.19
N GLU A 377 -3.60 70.34 -28.80
CA GLU A 377 -2.62 71.07 -29.61
C GLU A 377 -3.26 71.65 -30.89
N LYS A 378 -4.09 70.87 -31.59
CA LYS A 378 -4.86 71.38 -32.75
C LYS A 378 -5.81 72.52 -32.37
N ALA A 379 -6.45 72.45 -31.20
CA ALA A 379 -7.28 73.53 -30.69
C ALA A 379 -6.47 74.81 -30.42
N ARG A 380 -5.31 74.70 -29.75
CA ARG A 380 -4.38 75.83 -29.52
C ARG A 380 -3.85 76.43 -30.83
N ALA A 381 -3.53 75.59 -31.82
CA ALA A 381 -3.08 76.05 -33.13
C ALA A 381 -4.19 76.84 -33.85
N SER A 382 -5.43 76.32 -33.83
CA SER A 382 -6.61 77.00 -34.40
C SER A 382 -6.94 78.32 -33.67
N GLU A 383 -6.81 78.36 -32.35
CA GLU A 383 -6.96 79.58 -31.55
C GLU A 383 -5.89 80.63 -31.91
N GLN A 384 -4.62 80.23 -32.03
CA GLN A 384 -3.55 81.12 -32.49
C GLN A 384 -3.78 81.64 -33.92
N GLU A 385 -4.34 80.82 -34.81
CA GLU A 385 -4.69 81.25 -36.16
C GLU A 385 -5.86 82.24 -36.16
N SER A 386 -6.90 81.96 -35.38
CA SER A 386 -8.05 82.86 -35.15
C SER A 386 -7.60 84.22 -34.58
N LEU A 387 -6.70 84.23 -33.60
CA LEU A 387 -6.09 85.46 -33.06
C LEU A 387 -5.27 86.23 -34.11
N ARG A 388 -4.59 85.55 -35.04
CA ARG A 388 -3.88 86.20 -36.15
C ARG A 388 -4.85 86.81 -37.16
N TYR A 389 -5.98 86.14 -37.47
CA TYR A 389 -7.04 86.70 -38.31
C TYR A 389 -7.73 87.90 -37.64
N MET A 390 -8.06 87.79 -36.35
CA MET A 390 -8.63 88.89 -35.56
C MET A 390 -7.69 90.11 -35.53
N LYS A 391 -6.39 89.91 -35.32
CA LYS A 391 -5.41 91.01 -35.37
C LYS A 391 -5.37 91.69 -36.74
N ARG A 392 -5.33 90.90 -37.83
CA ARG A 392 -5.37 91.42 -39.21
C ARG A 392 -6.68 92.16 -39.52
N ALA A 393 -7.81 91.69 -39.00
CA ALA A 393 -9.10 92.36 -39.14
C ALA A 393 -9.08 93.72 -38.42
N ASN A 394 -8.61 93.77 -37.17
CA ASN A 394 -8.47 95.02 -36.41
C ASN A 394 -7.49 96.01 -37.08
N GLU A 395 -6.39 95.51 -37.66
CA GLU A 395 -5.45 96.32 -38.45
C GLU A 395 -6.12 96.91 -39.70
N ALA A 396 -6.86 96.10 -40.46
CA ALA A 396 -7.60 96.55 -41.64
C ALA A 396 -8.77 97.49 -41.30
N GLU A 397 -9.45 97.31 -40.16
CA GLU A 397 -10.47 98.23 -39.66
C GLU A 397 -9.87 99.57 -39.24
N ALA A 398 -8.69 99.58 -38.61
CA ALA A 398 -7.97 100.81 -38.28
C ALA A 398 -7.50 101.56 -39.54
N GLU A 399 -7.01 100.86 -40.57
CA GLU A 399 -6.71 101.45 -41.88
C GLU A 399 -7.97 102.01 -42.55
N CYS A 400 -9.08 101.27 -42.54
CA CYS A 400 -10.38 101.73 -43.04
C CYS A 400 -10.88 102.98 -42.30
N HIS A 401 -10.68 103.06 -40.97
CA HIS A 401 -11.00 104.23 -40.17
C HIS A 401 -10.10 105.44 -40.50
N LEU A 402 -8.79 105.22 -40.69
CA LEU A 402 -7.86 106.25 -41.15
C LEU A 402 -8.22 106.78 -42.55
N LEU A 403 -8.59 105.90 -43.47
CA LEU A 403 -9.08 106.28 -44.80
C LEU A 403 -10.38 107.09 -44.72
N LYS A 404 -11.34 106.70 -43.86
CA LYS A 404 -12.56 107.49 -43.59
C LYS A 404 -12.24 108.87 -43.00
N MET A 405 -11.32 108.97 -42.04
CA MET A 405 -10.90 110.26 -41.49
C MET A 405 -10.17 111.15 -42.50
N ASN A 406 -9.39 110.55 -43.41
CA ASN A 406 -8.73 111.29 -44.49
C ASN A 406 -9.73 111.72 -45.58
N HIS A 407 -10.74 110.91 -45.89
CA HIS A 407 -11.86 111.32 -46.73
C HIS A 407 -12.59 112.51 -46.11
N ALA A 408 -13.00 112.42 -44.83
CA ALA A 408 -13.68 113.48 -44.12
C ALA A 408 -12.85 114.79 -44.08
N LYS A 409 -11.53 114.73 -43.90
CA LYS A 409 -10.65 115.91 -43.98
C LYS A 409 -10.54 116.48 -45.40
N SER A 410 -10.54 115.62 -46.43
CA SER A 410 -10.57 116.04 -47.83
C SER A 410 -11.91 116.71 -48.18
N GLU A 411 -13.01 116.19 -47.63
CA GLU A 411 -14.36 116.69 -47.77
C GLU A 411 -14.57 118.02 -47.01
N GLU A 412 -14.04 118.15 -45.79
CA GLU A 412 -13.94 119.45 -45.09
C GLU A 412 -13.08 120.45 -45.86
N ALA A 413 -11.96 120.03 -46.47
CA ALA A 413 -11.14 120.89 -47.31
C ALA A 413 -11.89 121.33 -48.58
N PHE A 414 -12.66 120.43 -49.20
CA PHE A 414 -13.55 120.73 -50.32
C PHE A 414 -14.66 121.72 -49.91
N LEU A 415 -15.38 121.46 -48.81
CA LEU A 415 -16.41 122.36 -48.26
C LEU A 415 -15.83 123.71 -47.82
N ARG A 416 -14.57 123.78 -47.41
CA ARG A 416 -13.85 125.03 -47.09
C ARG A 416 -13.40 125.78 -48.34
N MET A 417 -13.07 125.07 -49.41
CA MET A 417 -12.85 125.65 -50.75
C MET A 417 -14.18 126.14 -51.36
N GLU A 418 -15.27 125.38 -51.24
CA GLU A 418 -16.63 125.78 -51.64
C GLU A 418 -17.11 126.99 -50.85
N ARG A 419 -16.85 127.05 -49.53
CA ARG A 419 -17.17 128.23 -48.72
C ARG A 419 -16.38 129.46 -49.16
N LYS A 420 -15.08 129.33 -49.44
CA LYS A 420 -14.28 130.41 -50.03
C LYS A 420 -14.77 130.80 -51.43
N ALA A 421 -15.22 129.84 -52.23
CA ALA A 421 -15.80 130.10 -53.55
C ALA A 421 -17.13 130.85 -53.42
N ARG A 422 -18.01 130.47 -52.47
CA ARG A 422 -19.22 131.24 -52.13
C ARG A 422 -18.92 132.60 -51.51
N GLU A 423 -17.85 132.76 -50.74
CA GLU A 423 -17.42 134.06 -50.22
C GLU A 423 -16.89 134.96 -51.34
N ALA A 424 -16.17 134.40 -52.31
CA ALA A 424 -15.75 135.10 -53.53
C ALA A 424 -16.93 135.39 -54.48
N GLU A 425 -17.91 134.49 -54.56
CA GLU A 425 -19.16 134.68 -55.29
C GLU A 425 -20.03 135.74 -54.61
N LEU A 426 -20.13 135.77 -53.28
CA LEU A 426 -20.80 136.83 -52.51
C LEU A 426 -20.05 138.17 -52.58
N TYR A 427 -18.74 138.16 -52.78
CA TYR A 427 -17.94 139.36 -53.03
C TYR A 427 -18.17 139.88 -54.47
N ALA A 428 -18.21 138.99 -55.47
CA ALA A 428 -18.59 139.31 -56.84
C ALA A 428 -20.05 139.78 -56.94
N GLN A 429 -20.98 139.13 -56.23
CA GLN A 429 -22.37 139.56 -56.08
C GLN A 429 -22.45 140.91 -55.35
N ARG A 430 -21.61 141.18 -54.34
CA ARG A 430 -21.57 142.51 -53.70
C ARG A 430 -21.07 143.61 -54.65
N ILE A 431 -20.30 143.26 -55.68
CA ILE A 431 -19.86 144.17 -56.74
C ILE A 431 -20.93 144.32 -57.84
N SER A 432 -21.70 143.28 -58.18
CA SER A 432 -22.80 143.38 -59.17
C SER A 432 -24.12 143.91 -58.59
N MET A 433 -24.36 143.73 -57.30
CA MET A 433 -25.57 144.14 -56.57
C MET A 433 -25.54 145.63 -56.15
N SER A 434 -24.49 146.38 -56.50
CA SER A 434 -24.52 147.86 -56.51
C SER A 434 -24.98 148.44 -57.85
N LEU A 435 -25.41 147.59 -58.80
CA LEU A 435 -25.79 147.96 -60.17
C LEU A 435 -27.11 147.32 -60.66
N ALA A 436 -27.94 146.77 -59.75
CA ALA A 436 -29.13 145.98 -60.12
C ALA A 436 -30.37 146.18 -59.21
N ASP A 437 -30.69 147.42 -58.83
CA ASP A 437 -32.03 147.76 -58.34
C ASP A 437 -33.03 147.79 -59.51
N VAL A 438 -33.62 146.64 -59.89
CA VAL A 438 -34.89 146.55 -60.66
C VAL A 438 -35.45 145.11 -60.72
N ASN A 439 -36.79 145.01 -60.75
CA ASN A 439 -37.64 143.85 -61.12
C ASN A 439 -37.96 142.71 -60.12
N VAL A 440 -39.03 142.97 -59.36
CA VAL A 440 -40.20 142.14 -59.00
C VAL A 440 -40.34 140.70 -59.57
N ASN A 441 -40.83 139.79 -58.70
CA ASN A 441 -41.45 138.46 -58.90
C ASN A 441 -42.24 138.20 -60.21
N TYR A 442 -42.32 136.93 -60.68
CA TYR A 442 -43.59 136.16 -60.82
C TYR A 442 -43.44 134.69 -61.31
N ALA A 443 -44.50 133.88 -61.09
CA ALA A 443 -44.88 132.58 -61.73
C ALA A 443 -43.97 131.34 -61.52
N MET A 444 -44.41 130.06 -61.43
CA MET A 444 -45.63 129.26 -61.76
C MET A 444 -45.82 128.79 -63.23
N GLY A 445 -46.25 127.52 -63.40
CA GLY A 445 -46.44 126.79 -64.68
C GLY A 445 -45.33 125.76 -64.90
N ASP A 446 -45.50 124.42 -64.87
CA ASP A 446 -46.63 123.49 -65.09
C ASP A 446 -46.99 123.21 -66.57
N GLY A 447 -47.27 121.94 -66.90
CA GLY A 447 -47.28 121.40 -68.28
C GLY A 447 -46.55 120.04 -68.40
N PHE A 448 -47.03 118.93 -67.83
CA PHE A 448 -48.21 118.13 -68.21
C PHE A 448 -48.10 117.37 -69.55
N GLY A 449 -48.14 116.02 -69.48
CA GLY A 449 -48.22 115.09 -70.62
C GLY A 449 -48.93 113.79 -70.20
N MET A 450 -49.86 113.28 -71.02
CA MET A 450 -50.85 112.27 -70.62
C MET A 450 -50.41 110.79 -70.75
N GLY A 451 -51.01 109.90 -69.95
CA GLY A 451 -51.08 108.44 -70.18
C GLY A 451 -51.88 107.68 -69.11
N GLY A 452 -52.93 106.93 -69.49
CA GLY A 452 -53.86 106.23 -68.57
C GLY A 452 -53.33 104.90 -67.96
N ALA A 453 -53.86 104.38 -66.84
CA ALA A 453 -55.09 103.54 -66.71
C ALA A 453 -54.84 102.03 -67.01
N ARG A 454 -55.23 100.99 -66.23
CA ARG A 454 -56.08 100.77 -65.01
C ARG A 454 -55.72 99.40 -64.30
N LYS A 455 -55.83 99.32 -62.95
CA LYS A 455 -56.36 98.27 -61.99
C LYS A 455 -56.49 96.74 -62.35
N PRO A 456 -56.71 95.76 -61.41
CA PRO A 456 -56.51 95.66 -59.91
C PRO A 456 -56.11 94.25 -59.27
N HIS A 457 -56.00 94.16 -57.91
CA HIS A 457 -56.13 92.98 -56.99
C HIS A 457 -54.96 91.93 -56.85
N TYR A 458 -54.78 91.07 -55.82
CA TYR A 458 -55.35 90.85 -54.44
C TYR A 458 -54.47 89.93 -53.50
N ALA A 459 -54.70 89.95 -52.15
CA ALA A 459 -54.50 88.88 -51.10
C ALA A 459 -53.06 88.36 -50.74
N SER A 460 -52.69 87.88 -49.51
CA SER A 460 -53.33 87.76 -48.16
C SER A 460 -52.37 87.35 -46.99
N HIS A 461 -52.63 87.87 -45.75
CA HIS A 461 -52.31 87.32 -44.39
C HIS A 461 -50.83 87.16 -43.86
N ALA A 462 -50.59 86.93 -42.54
CA ALA A 462 -50.64 87.91 -41.39
C ALA A 462 -50.21 87.33 -39.99
N VAL A 463 -49.18 87.92 -39.34
CA VAL A 463 -48.92 88.35 -37.90
C VAL A 463 -49.48 87.52 -36.67
N ILE A 464 -48.90 87.43 -35.43
CA ILE A 464 -48.73 88.43 -34.30
C ILE A 464 -47.81 87.95 -33.11
N SER A 465 -46.93 88.86 -32.62
CA SER A 465 -46.33 89.21 -31.27
C SER A 465 -45.89 88.28 -30.10
N GLU A 466 -45.09 88.90 -29.20
CA GLU A 466 -44.55 88.53 -27.86
C GLU A 466 -45.46 89.07 -26.68
N PRO A 467 -45.07 89.23 -25.38
CA PRO A 467 -44.02 88.61 -24.51
C PRO A 467 -44.43 88.24 -23.03
N SER A 468 -43.54 87.51 -22.33
CA SER A 468 -43.21 87.52 -20.86
C SER A 468 -44.21 87.24 -19.69
N HIS A 469 -43.82 86.23 -18.86
CA HIS A 469 -43.93 86.08 -17.38
C HIS A 469 -45.27 85.99 -16.59
N THR A 470 -45.49 84.83 -15.93
CA THR A 470 -45.42 84.68 -14.44
C THR A 470 -45.32 83.18 -14.04
N MET A 471 -45.19 82.86 -12.74
CA MET A 471 -44.76 81.54 -12.22
C MET A 471 -45.73 80.96 -11.17
N ARG A 472 -46.19 79.71 -11.32
CA ARG A 472 -46.20 78.66 -10.26
C ARG A 472 -46.73 77.26 -10.64
N GLU A 473 -45.97 76.26 -10.22
CA GLU A 473 -46.34 74.96 -9.57
C GLU A 473 -47.39 73.97 -10.13
N ILE A 474 -47.07 72.67 -9.91
CA ILE A 474 -47.91 71.45 -9.92
C ILE A 474 -48.51 71.01 -11.27
N TRP A 475 -48.01 69.88 -11.80
CA TRP A 475 -48.76 68.99 -12.70
C TRP A 475 -48.36 67.52 -12.54
N THR A 476 -49.38 66.65 -12.45
CA THR A 476 -49.36 65.17 -12.53
C THR A 476 -50.78 64.72 -12.96
N PRO A 477 -51.04 63.49 -13.44
CA PRO A 477 -50.14 62.35 -13.68
C PRO A 477 -50.31 61.67 -15.07
N SER A 478 -49.54 60.59 -15.29
CA SER A 478 -49.78 59.52 -16.31
C SER A 478 -49.54 59.89 -17.79
N THR A 479 -49.21 58.95 -18.70
CA THR A 479 -49.27 57.47 -18.63
C THR A 479 -47.95 56.73 -18.88
N HIS A 480 -47.94 55.42 -18.57
CA HIS A 480 -46.81 54.49 -18.67
C HIS A 480 -46.12 54.39 -20.06
N HIS A 481 -44.80 54.18 -20.05
CA HIS A 481 -44.21 52.87 -20.39
C HIS A 481 -42.84 52.72 -19.70
N MET A 482 -42.44 51.49 -19.32
CA MET A 482 -41.18 51.21 -18.59
C MET A 482 -40.11 50.60 -19.50
N ALA A 483 -38.86 51.08 -19.35
CA ALA A 483 -37.65 50.32 -19.67
C ALA A 483 -36.44 50.86 -18.85
N LEU A 484 -35.85 49.98 -18.03
CA LEU A 484 -34.47 49.89 -17.53
C LEU A 484 -33.62 51.16 -17.32
N SER A 485 -33.01 51.26 -16.14
CA SER A 485 -31.88 52.16 -15.84
C SER A 485 -30.76 51.43 -15.10
N ALA A 486 -29.50 51.73 -15.44
CA ALA A 486 -28.32 51.49 -14.61
C ALA A 486 -27.84 52.82 -14.01
N GLY A 487 -27.18 52.79 -12.84
CA GLY A 487 -26.70 53.99 -12.14
C GLY A 487 -25.17 54.14 -12.16
N ASN A 488 -24.68 55.34 -11.81
CA ASN A 488 -23.25 55.60 -11.63
C ASN A 488 -23.00 56.82 -10.70
N ASP A 489 -22.52 56.55 -9.48
CA ASP A 489 -21.40 57.19 -8.76
C ASP A 489 -21.21 58.72 -8.51
N TYR A 490 -21.11 59.06 -7.20
CA TYR A 490 -20.26 60.10 -6.55
C TYR A 490 -20.56 61.62 -6.83
N PRO A 491 -19.98 62.64 -6.11
CA PRO A 491 -18.89 62.64 -5.10
C PRO A 491 -19.25 63.37 -3.73
N PRO A 492 -18.42 64.18 -3.00
CA PRO A 492 -18.24 64.02 -1.52
C PRO A 492 -18.29 65.36 -0.70
N PRO A 493 -17.44 65.67 0.32
CA PRO A 493 -17.26 65.09 1.67
C PRO A 493 -17.52 66.10 2.84
N ASN A 494 -17.53 65.62 4.11
CA ASN A 494 -16.95 66.32 5.30
C ASN A 494 -17.05 65.47 6.59
N GLY A 495 -16.29 65.84 7.63
CA GLY A 495 -16.36 65.35 9.03
C GLY A 495 -15.92 66.46 10.01
N PRO A 496 -15.60 66.20 11.31
CA PRO A 496 -15.55 64.93 12.05
C PRO A 496 -16.34 64.94 13.41
N GLU A 497 -16.38 63.82 14.15
CA GLU A 497 -15.97 63.70 15.59
C GLU A 497 -16.41 62.37 16.27
N LEU A 498 -15.56 61.89 17.21
CA LEU A 498 -15.80 61.11 18.45
C LEU A 498 -17.12 60.30 18.61
N GLN A 499 -17.12 58.99 18.95
CA GLN A 499 -16.58 58.45 20.23
C GLN A 499 -16.41 56.90 20.26
N ARG A 500 -15.85 56.38 21.37
CA ARG A 500 -15.47 54.96 21.64
C ARG A 500 -16.64 53.96 21.72
N ALA A 501 -16.41 52.71 21.27
CA ALA A 501 -16.35 51.52 22.15
C ALA A 501 -15.87 50.26 21.38
N MET A 502 -15.15 49.35 22.06
CA MET A 502 -14.81 48.01 21.55
C MET A 502 -14.96 46.96 22.66
N SER A 503 -15.58 45.82 22.33
CA SER A 503 -15.54 44.55 23.05
C SER A 503 -15.97 43.44 22.07
N SER A 504 -15.18 42.44 21.67
CA SER A 504 -14.34 41.50 22.44
C SER A 504 -15.15 40.44 23.19
N ILE A 505 -15.32 39.27 22.58
CA ILE A 505 -15.74 38.00 23.21
C ILE A 505 -14.82 36.88 22.67
N PRO A 506 -14.36 35.89 23.47
CA PRO A 506 -13.09 35.20 23.23
C PRO A 506 -13.18 33.66 23.03
N MET A 507 -12.03 33.02 22.79
CA MET A 507 -11.82 31.58 23.03
C MET A 507 -11.59 31.28 24.52
N SER A 508 -11.86 30.03 24.97
CA SER A 508 -10.92 29.20 25.80
C SER A 508 -11.54 27.89 26.35
N ASN A 509 -10.64 26.95 26.75
CA ASN A 509 -10.76 25.83 27.70
C ASN A 509 -11.71 24.65 27.36
N VAL A 510 -11.23 23.47 26.92
CA VAL A 510 -10.42 22.44 27.66
C VAL A 510 -11.09 21.89 28.93
N SER A 511 -11.29 20.56 29.00
CA SER A 511 -11.31 19.79 30.26
C SER A 511 -11.12 18.27 30.07
N HIS A 512 -9.99 17.76 30.58
CA HIS A 512 -9.69 16.48 31.27
C HIS A 512 -10.36 15.12 30.94
N ARG A 513 -9.78 14.06 31.53
CA ARG A 513 -9.92 12.62 31.19
C ARG A 513 -9.96 11.76 32.46
N ALA A 514 -10.64 10.61 32.39
CA ALA A 514 -10.63 9.48 33.34
C ALA A 514 -11.32 9.73 34.72
N PRO A 515 -11.59 8.68 35.54
CA PRO A 515 -11.46 7.23 35.30
C PRO A 515 -12.78 6.44 35.47
N LEU A 516 -12.73 5.12 35.23
CA LEU A 516 -13.69 4.16 35.81
C LEU A 516 -12.92 2.96 36.38
N GLN A 517 -13.31 2.51 37.58
CA GLN A 517 -12.80 1.33 38.26
C GLN A 517 -13.95 0.46 38.81
N TYR A 518 -13.59 -0.78 39.16
CA TYR A 518 -14.46 -1.89 39.54
C TYR A 518 -15.35 -1.65 40.77
N SER A 519 -16.52 -2.31 40.78
CA SER A 519 -17.07 -2.96 41.99
C SER A 519 -17.88 -4.21 41.60
N HIS A 520 -17.91 -5.21 42.49
CA HIS A 520 -18.44 -6.57 42.22
C HIS A 520 -19.88 -6.79 42.77
N SER A 521 -20.40 -8.01 42.55
CA SER A 521 -21.55 -8.69 43.21
C SER A 521 -22.95 -8.50 42.60
N SER A 522 -23.91 -9.43 42.73
CA SER A 522 -23.85 -10.91 42.87
C SER A 522 -25.24 -11.55 42.74
N HIS A 523 -25.31 -12.74 42.12
CA HIS A 523 -26.33 -13.80 42.28
C HIS A 523 -27.86 -13.55 42.02
N ALA A 524 -28.38 -14.43 41.14
CA ALA A 524 -29.61 -15.26 41.31
C ALA A 524 -31.04 -14.70 41.07
N GLN A 525 -31.62 -15.20 39.97
CA GLN A 525 -32.97 -15.82 39.82
C GLN A 525 -34.22 -15.17 40.47
N THR A 526 -35.21 -14.82 39.64
CA THR A 526 -36.57 -15.44 39.65
C THR A 526 -37.42 -15.03 38.42
N SER A 527 -38.55 -15.72 38.20
CA SER A 527 -39.42 -15.60 37.00
C SER A 527 -40.42 -14.42 37.04
N PRO A 528 -41.01 -14.00 35.90
CA PRO A 528 -41.67 -12.69 35.77
C PRO A 528 -43.17 -12.67 36.09
N HIS A 529 -43.66 -11.48 36.46
CA HIS A 529 -45.08 -11.11 36.42
C HIS A 529 -45.28 -9.90 35.49
N HIS A 530 -46.32 -9.93 34.65
CA HIS A 530 -46.71 -8.79 33.81
C HIS A 530 -47.48 -7.74 34.59
N HIS A 531 -47.09 -6.47 34.43
CA HIS A 531 -47.97 -5.32 34.63
C HIS A 531 -47.93 -4.40 33.40
N THR A 532 -49.10 -4.07 32.87
CA THR A 532 -49.27 -3.19 31.71
C THR A 532 -49.43 -1.74 32.18
N TYR A 533 -48.63 -0.83 31.64
CA TYR A 533 -48.83 0.62 31.77
C TYR A 533 -49.33 1.22 30.45
N VAL A 534 -50.18 2.24 30.57
CA VAL A 534 -50.76 2.98 29.43
C VAL A 534 -50.38 4.45 29.57
N SER A 535 -49.95 5.07 28.47
CA SER A 535 -49.65 6.52 28.38
C SER A 535 -50.37 7.14 27.18
N ILE A 536 -50.68 8.44 27.27
CA ILE A 536 -51.48 9.20 26.32
C ILE A 536 -50.61 10.28 25.66
N ASN A 537 -50.80 10.52 24.36
CA ASN A 537 -50.06 11.54 23.60
C ASN A 537 -50.90 12.84 23.45
N PRO A 538 -50.29 14.05 23.29
CA PRO A 538 -50.94 15.34 23.59
C PRO A 538 -52.26 15.73 22.88
N ASN A 539 -52.65 15.08 21.77
CA ASN A 539 -53.82 15.49 20.97
C ASN A 539 -55.10 14.65 21.19
N GLY A 540 -55.15 13.81 22.23
CA GLY A 540 -56.42 13.32 22.80
C GLY A 540 -57.28 12.37 21.95
N GLN A 541 -56.77 11.82 20.84
CA GLN A 541 -57.47 10.78 20.06
C GLN A 541 -57.06 9.37 20.49
N MET A 542 -58.04 8.48 20.63
CA MET A 542 -57.80 7.05 20.82
C MET A 542 -57.76 6.35 19.45
N VAL A 543 -56.64 5.70 19.13
CA VAL A 543 -56.48 4.90 17.91
C VAL A 543 -56.11 3.48 18.31
N ALA A 544 -56.93 2.50 17.94
CA ALA A 544 -56.62 1.09 18.11
C ALA A 544 -55.70 0.64 16.97
N MET A 545 -54.43 0.34 17.28
CA MET A 545 -53.53 -0.34 16.34
C MET A 545 -53.55 -1.85 16.59
N ALA A 546 -53.47 -2.62 15.51
CA ALA A 546 -53.27 -4.07 15.58
C ALA A 546 -51.92 -4.38 16.26
N PRO A 547 -51.78 -5.55 16.93
CA PRO A 547 -50.51 -5.92 17.57
C PRO A 547 -49.40 -6.01 16.52
N ALA A 548 -48.33 -5.25 16.75
CA ALA A 548 -47.10 -5.39 15.98
C ALA A 548 -46.50 -6.79 16.18
N PRO A 549 -45.79 -7.35 15.18
CA PRO A 549 -45.01 -8.57 15.39
C PRO A 549 -43.98 -8.36 16.51
N PRO A 550 -43.63 -9.39 17.29
CA PRO A 550 -42.62 -9.28 18.32
C PRO A 550 -41.28 -8.85 17.72
N PRO A 551 -40.42 -8.13 18.47
CA PRO A 551 -39.08 -7.80 18.02
C PRO A 551 -38.30 -9.10 17.71
N PRO A 552 -37.44 -9.11 16.67
CA PRO A 552 -36.68 -10.29 16.31
C PRO A 552 -35.77 -10.72 17.47
N ASP A 553 -35.71 -12.03 17.69
CA ASP A 553 -34.92 -12.65 18.75
C ASP A 553 -33.42 -12.26 18.59
N PRO A 554 -32.72 -11.81 19.65
CA PRO A 554 -31.29 -11.53 19.57
C PRO A 554 -30.45 -12.74 19.11
N ALA A 555 -30.89 -13.98 19.37
CA ALA A 555 -30.27 -15.18 18.80
C ALA A 555 -30.44 -15.26 17.27
N MET A 556 -31.57 -14.78 16.74
CA MET A 556 -31.82 -14.70 15.30
C MET A 556 -30.93 -13.65 14.63
N ASN A 557 -30.71 -12.50 15.28
CA ASN A 557 -29.75 -11.49 14.81
C ASN A 557 -28.32 -12.04 14.78
N GLN A 558 -27.87 -12.75 15.84
CA GLN A 558 -26.56 -13.42 15.82
C GLN A 558 -26.45 -14.48 14.71
N LEU A 559 -27.52 -15.23 14.44
CA LEU A 559 -27.55 -16.19 13.35
C LEU A 559 -27.52 -15.51 11.97
N ILE A 560 -28.19 -14.37 11.83
CA ILE A 560 -28.18 -13.53 10.62
C ILE A 560 -26.80 -12.93 10.41
N ASP A 561 -26.14 -12.39 11.45
CA ASP A 561 -24.78 -11.85 11.36
C ASP A 561 -23.76 -12.95 11.00
N LEU A 562 -23.88 -14.15 11.59
CA LEU A 562 -23.08 -15.30 11.17
C LEU A 562 -23.37 -15.71 9.71
N HIS A 563 -24.61 -15.59 9.24
CA HIS A 563 -24.97 -15.86 7.84
C HIS A 563 -24.47 -14.77 6.88
N ASN A 564 -24.43 -13.52 7.33
CA ASN A 564 -23.91 -12.36 6.60
C ASN A 564 -22.38 -12.45 6.49
N ILE A 565 -21.67 -12.67 7.61
CA ILE A 565 -20.22 -12.90 7.65
C ILE A 565 -19.86 -14.10 6.77
N ARG A 566 -20.62 -15.19 6.85
CA ARG A 566 -20.44 -16.35 5.97
C ARG A 566 -20.69 -15.99 4.50
N GLY A 567 -21.74 -15.23 4.20
CA GLY A 567 -22.06 -14.77 2.85
C GLY A 567 -21.01 -13.82 2.27
N GLU A 568 -20.37 -12.98 3.10
CA GLU A 568 -19.25 -12.13 2.72
C GLU A 568 -17.96 -12.93 2.53
N LEU A 569 -17.71 -13.94 3.38
CA LEU A 569 -16.60 -14.88 3.21
C LEU A 569 -16.77 -15.72 1.92
N GLU A 570 -17.99 -16.18 1.62
CA GLU A 570 -18.31 -16.92 0.39
C GLU A 570 -18.26 -16.01 -0.85
N LYS A 571 -18.67 -14.72 -0.76
CA LYS A 571 -18.45 -13.71 -1.81
C LYS A 571 -16.96 -13.44 -2.04
N GLY A 572 -16.19 -13.15 -1.00
CA GLY A 572 -14.74 -12.89 -1.11
C GLY A 572 -13.99 -14.08 -1.69
N ARG A 573 -14.39 -15.31 -1.32
CA ARG A 573 -13.88 -16.55 -1.92
C ARG A 573 -14.29 -16.70 -3.40
N HIS A 574 -15.50 -16.31 -3.78
CA HIS A 574 -15.95 -16.30 -5.17
C HIS A 574 -15.18 -15.27 -6.01
N GLU A 575 -15.01 -14.04 -5.50
CA GLU A 575 -14.20 -13.00 -6.14
C GLU A 575 -12.74 -13.43 -6.30
N TYR A 576 -12.14 -14.04 -5.28
CA TYR A 576 -10.80 -14.61 -5.37
C TYR A 576 -10.74 -15.72 -6.44
N SER A 577 -11.72 -16.62 -6.48
CA SER A 577 -11.80 -17.69 -7.47
C SER A 577 -11.95 -17.16 -8.91
N GLU A 578 -12.73 -16.10 -9.13
CA GLU A 578 -12.90 -15.50 -10.47
C GLU A 578 -11.68 -14.64 -10.86
N LYS A 579 -11.02 -13.94 -9.91
CA LYS A 579 -9.72 -13.28 -10.14
C LYS A 579 -8.66 -14.31 -10.55
N ALA A 580 -8.52 -15.41 -9.81
CA ALA A 580 -7.59 -16.50 -10.13
C ALA A 580 -7.91 -17.19 -11.48
N ARG A 581 -9.20 -17.28 -11.85
CA ARG A 581 -9.64 -17.79 -13.15
C ARG A 581 -9.25 -16.85 -14.29
N ALA A 582 -9.63 -15.58 -14.21
CA ALA A 582 -9.30 -14.57 -15.21
C ALA A 582 -7.77 -14.42 -15.39
N PHE A 583 -7.01 -14.56 -14.30
CA PHE A 583 -5.55 -14.62 -14.30
C PHE A 583 -5.02 -15.84 -15.06
N LYS A 584 -5.56 -17.05 -14.79
CA LYS A 584 -5.21 -18.27 -15.54
C LYS A 584 -5.57 -18.15 -17.02
N ASP A 585 -6.68 -17.51 -17.35
CA ASP A 585 -7.10 -17.30 -18.74
C ASP A 585 -6.22 -16.25 -19.46
N LYS A 586 -5.75 -15.20 -18.77
CA LYS A 586 -4.69 -14.30 -19.30
C LYS A 586 -3.37 -15.04 -19.54
N LEU A 587 -2.93 -15.90 -18.62
CA LEU A 587 -1.73 -16.74 -18.81
C LEU A 587 -1.89 -17.68 -20.01
N ASN A 588 -3.04 -18.34 -20.13
CA ASN A 588 -3.39 -19.15 -21.30
C ASN A 588 -3.34 -18.31 -22.59
N GLN A 589 -3.88 -17.09 -22.59
CA GLN A 589 -3.83 -16.20 -23.76
C GLN A 589 -2.39 -15.83 -24.14
N PHE A 590 -1.56 -15.44 -23.16
CA PHE A 590 -0.15 -15.13 -23.40
C PHE A 590 0.64 -16.35 -23.93
N ARG A 591 0.35 -17.55 -23.42
CA ARG A 591 0.92 -18.81 -23.92
C ARG A 591 0.63 -19.02 -25.42
N HIS A 592 -0.58 -18.72 -25.88
CA HIS A 592 -0.93 -18.77 -27.30
C HIS A 592 -0.32 -17.62 -28.11
N GLU A 593 -0.07 -16.45 -27.52
CA GLU A 593 0.66 -15.33 -28.16
C GLU A 593 2.11 -15.74 -28.51
N ILE A 594 2.79 -16.48 -27.63
CA ILE A 594 4.20 -16.83 -27.80
C ILE A 594 4.46 -18.17 -28.52
N GLU A 595 3.59 -19.17 -28.45
CA GLU A 595 3.86 -20.52 -29.00
C GLU A 595 4.17 -20.48 -30.52
N GLY A 596 3.61 -19.52 -31.27
CA GLY A 596 3.92 -19.30 -32.69
C GLY A 596 5.32 -18.73 -33.00
N LEU A 597 6.06 -18.30 -31.98
CA LEU A 597 7.45 -17.82 -32.08
C LEU A 597 8.46 -18.81 -31.48
N LYS A 598 8.02 -20.02 -31.09
CA LYS A 598 8.83 -21.00 -30.37
C LYS A 598 9.75 -21.80 -31.30
N LYS A 599 11.01 -21.99 -30.88
CA LYS A 599 12.05 -22.72 -31.61
C LYS A 599 12.06 -24.19 -31.18
N GLU A 600 11.55 -25.08 -32.05
CA GLU A 600 11.45 -26.52 -31.75
C GLU A 600 12.80 -27.18 -31.47
N ASP A 601 13.87 -26.73 -32.11
CA ASP A 601 15.25 -27.22 -31.94
C ASP A 601 15.87 -26.90 -30.57
N ARG A 602 15.25 -26.00 -29.79
CA ARG A 602 15.76 -25.49 -28.50
C ARG A 602 14.94 -25.90 -27.28
N GLN A 603 13.91 -26.72 -27.46
CA GLN A 603 13.10 -27.22 -26.34
C GLN A 603 13.92 -28.19 -25.48
N THR A 604 13.87 -28.02 -24.16
CA THR A 604 14.52 -28.96 -23.23
C THR A 604 13.64 -30.18 -22.98
N GLU A 605 14.21 -31.26 -22.43
CA GLU A 605 13.42 -32.42 -22.01
C GLU A 605 12.35 -32.03 -20.97
N HIS A 606 12.65 -31.06 -20.10
CA HIS A 606 11.70 -30.54 -19.12
C HIS A 606 10.50 -29.83 -19.79
N ASP A 607 10.71 -29.07 -20.86
CA ASP A 607 9.61 -28.45 -21.63
C ASP A 607 8.68 -29.49 -22.25
N ILE A 608 9.24 -30.56 -22.81
CA ILE A 608 8.48 -31.66 -23.41
C ILE A 608 7.66 -32.40 -22.34
N ILE A 609 8.24 -32.64 -21.16
CA ILE A 609 7.55 -33.28 -20.03
C ILE A 609 6.45 -32.37 -19.47
N HIS A 610 6.72 -31.08 -19.28
CA HIS A 610 5.74 -30.10 -18.81
C HIS A 610 4.57 -29.96 -19.80
N GLN A 611 4.85 -29.85 -21.10
CA GLN A 611 3.83 -29.79 -22.15
C GLN A 611 3.01 -31.09 -22.23
N GLN A 612 3.61 -32.27 -21.99
CA GLN A 612 2.84 -33.51 -21.81
C GLN A 612 1.98 -33.51 -20.55
N ASN A 613 2.47 -33.02 -19.41
CA ASN A 613 1.66 -32.93 -18.19
C ASN A 613 0.42 -32.04 -18.43
N LEU A 614 0.62 -30.84 -18.99
CA LEU A 614 -0.47 -29.91 -19.36
C LEU A 614 -1.49 -30.55 -20.31
N GLN A 615 -1.05 -31.25 -21.37
CA GLN A 615 -1.95 -31.94 -22.32
C GLN A 615 -2.79 -33.04 -21.66
N ASN A 616 -2.26 -33.69 -20.62
CA ASN A 616 -2.99 -34.71 -19.85
C ASN A 616 -3.87 -34.11 -18.72
N GLY A 617 -3.84 -32.78 -18.51
CA GLY A 617 -4.52 -32.11 -17.41
C GLY A 617 -3.83 -32.31 -16.04
N PHE A 618 -2.53 -32.61 -16.04
CA PHE A 618 -1.71 -32.71 -14.83
C PHE A 618 -1.01 -31.38 -14.54
N ASP A 619 -1.25 -30.86 -13.34
CA ASP A 619 -0.46 -29.85 -12.64
C ASP A 619 0.29 -30.50 -11.45
N LYS A 620 1.07 -29.72 -10.70
CA LYS A 620 1.78 -30.19 -9.50
C LYS A 620 0.86 -30.91 -8.51
N ASN A 621 -0.22 -30.25 -8.11
CA ASN A 621 -1.09 -30.69 -7.03
C ASN A 621 -1.99 -31.86 -7.44
N THR A 622 -2.35 -32.00 -8.71
CA THR A 622 -3.05 -33.17 -9.27
C THR A 622 -2.09 -34.34 -9.51
N THR A 623 -0.85 -34.10 -9.96
CA THR A 623 0.19 -35.15 -10.05
C THR A 623 0.42 -35.85 -8.72
N LEU A 624 0.49 -35.08 -7.63
CA LEU A 624 0.63 -35.62 -6.27
C LEU A 624 -0.64 -36.36 -5.79
N ARG A 625 -1.84 -35.91 -6.18
CA ARG A 625 -3.14 -36.52 -5.77
C ARG A 625 -3.59 -37.72 -6.63
N MET A 626 -3.15 -37.81 -7.89
CA MET A 626 -3.51 -38.90 -8.82
C MET A 626 -2.70 -40.19 -8.59
N MET A 627 -1.66 -40.13 -7.75
CA MET A 627 -0.84 -41.26 -7.35
C MET A 627 -1.69 -42.41 -6.78
N PRO A 628 -1.53 -43.66 -7.24
CA PRO A 628 -2.28 -44.79 -6.68
C PRO A 628 -2.02 -44.95 -5.19
N SER A 629 -3.08 -45.05 -4.39
CA SER A 629 -2.98 -45.41 -2.97
C SER A 629 -2.29 -46.77 -2.79
N PRO A 630 -1.63 -47.04 -1.65
CA PRO A 630 -0.73 -48.21 -1.52
C PRO A 630 -1.38 -49.55 -1.85
N GLN A 631 -2.68 -49.71 -1.55
CA GLN A 631 -3.48 -50.90 -1.88
C GLN A 631 -3.47 -51.29 -3.37
N LYS A 632 -3.27 -50.34 -4.29
CA LYS A 632 -3.17 -50.60 -5.75
C LYS A 632 -1.74 -50.82 -6.25
N ARG A 633 -0.72 -50.61 -5.42
CA ARG A 633 0.71 -50.76 -5.82
C ARG A 633 1.14 -52.22 -5.87
N ALA A 634 0.53 -53.08 -5.04
CA ALA A 634 0.84 -54.52 -4.96
C ALA A 634 0.48 -55.34 -6.21
N SER A 635 -0.45 -54.86 -7.04
CA SER A 635 -0.89 -55.54 -8.28
C SER A 635 -0.19 -55.03 -9.55
N ALA A 636 0.68 -54.02 -9.46
CA ALA A 636 1.30 -53.37 -10.61
C ALA A 636 2.75 -53.84 -10.91
N SER A 637 3.29 -54.79 -10.14
CA SER A 637 4.69 -55.23 -10.27
C SER A 637 4.97 -56.19 -11.44
N THR A 638 3.94 -56.61 -12.19
CA THR A 638 4.05 -57.58 -13.30
C THR A 638 2.98 -57.37 -14.37
N THR A 639 3.24 -56.46 -15.33
CA THR A 639 3.09 -56.64 -16.79
C THR A 639 3.44 -55.31 -17.47
N ASP A 640 4.42 -55.33 -18.38
CA ASP A 640 4.77 -54.16 -19.20
C ASP A 640 4.14 -54.32 -20.59
N SER A 641 3.02 -53.64 -20.83
CA SER A 641 2.26 -53.72 -22.09
C SER A 641 1.43 -52.46 -22.33
N LYS A 642 1.37 -52.02 -23.59
CA LYS A 642 0.65 -50.81 -24.03
C LYS A 642 -0.82 -50.78 -23.62
N ILE A 643 -1.31 -49.61 -23.23
CA ILE A 643 -2.73 -49.32 -23.05
C ILE A 643 -3.14 -48.26 -24.08
N ASP A 644 -3.96 -48.64 -25.06
CA ASP A 644 -4.58 -47.71 -26.01
C ASP A 644 -5.70 -46.90 -25.34
N VAL A 645 -5.65 -45.57 -25.46
CA VAL A 645 -6.66 -44.67 -24.89
C VAL A 645 -7.77 -44.39 -25.89
N LYS A 646 -8.86 -45.18 -25.85
CA LYS A 646 -10.11 -44.85 -26.56
C LYS A 646 -11.00 -43.93 -25.71
N ARG A 647 -11.09 -42.67 -26.15
CA ARG A 647 -11.88 -41.60 -25.53
C ARG A 647 -13.38 -41.74 -25.85
N PRO A 648 -14.29 -41.81 -24.86
CA PRO A 648 -15.73 -41.65 -25.11
C PRO A 648 -16.03 -40.22 -25.56
N LYS A 649 -16.92 -40.04 -26.54
CA LYS A 649 -17.48 -38.73 -26.90
C LYS A 649 -18.80 -38.55 -26.14
N LEU A 650 -18.99 -37.38 -25.53
CA LEU A 650 -20.33 -36.85 -25.28
C LEU A 650 -20.75 -36.00 -26.49
N SER A 651 -22.02 -36.06 -26.86
CA SER A 651 -22.64 -35.22 -27.87
C SER A 651 -23.93 -34.63 -27.31
N SER A 652 -24.06 -33.31 -27.39
CA SER A 652 -25.23 -32.55 -26.94
C SER A 652 -26.29 -32.46 -28.04
N SER A 653 -27.57 -32.58 -27.65
CA SER A 653 -28.73 -32.11 -28.42
C SER A 653 -29.90 -31.88 -27.47
N SER A 654 -30.58 -30.74 -27.61
CA SER A 654 -31.70 -30.30 -26.77
C SER A 654 -33.07 -30.43 -27.47
N ASP A 655 -34.13 -30.09 -26.72
CA ASP A 655 -35.44 -29.60 -27.19
C ASP A 655 -36.40 -30.52 -27.97
N ALA A 656 -37.51 -30.88 -27.31
CA ALA A 656 -38.87 -30.82 -27.87
C ALA A 656 -39.91 -30.82 -26.72
N VAL A 657 -41.02 -30.07 -26.87
CA VAL A 657 -42.06 -29.90 -25.83
C VAL A 657 -43.48 -30.00 -26.42
N ALA A 658 -44.45 -30.40 -25.59
CA ALA A 658 -45.92 -30.45 -25.80
C ALA A 658 -46.43 -31.59 -26.70
N LYS A 659 -47.49 -32.34 -26.34
CA LYS A 659 -48.85 -31.86 -26.05
C LYS A 659 -49.73 -32.87 -25.26
N THR A 660 -50.64 -32.36 -24.44
CA THR A 660 -51.93 -32.96 -24.00
C THR A 660 -52.96 -32.88 -25.16
N PRO A 661 -54.17 -33.52 -25.16
CA PRO A 661 -55.06 -33.73 -24.00
C PRO A 661 -56.05 -34.94 -24.04
N THR A 662 -57.05 -34.88 -23.14
CA THR A 662 -58.45 -35.38 -23.22
C THR A 662 -58.82 -36.56 -22.30
N THR A 663 -60.01 -36.47 -21.71
CA THR A 663 -60.66 -37.37 -20.73
C THR A 663 -62.11 -37.67 -21.17
N VAL A 664 -62.91 -38.38 -20.36
CA VAL A 664 -64.39 -38.62 -20.52
C VAL A 664 -64.69 -39.69 -21.60
N LYS A 665 -65.45 -40.79 -21.38
CA LYS A 665 -66.27 -41.36 -20.28
C LYS A 665 -66.28 -42.92 -20.43
N ASP A 666 -66.96 -43.80 -19.67
CA ASP A 666 -68.22 -43.70 -18.90
C ASP A 666 -68.29 -44.67 -17.69
N GLU A 667 -69.38 -44.56 -16.93
CA GLU A 667 -69.84 -45.39 -15.78
C GLU A 667 -70.31 -46.81 -16.22
N THR A 668 -70.45 -47.87 -15.41
CA THR A 668 -70.19 -48.22 -13.98
C THR A 668 -69.84 -49.75 -13.92
N THR A 669 -69.89 -50.61 -12.87
CA THR A 669 -70.46 -50.65 -11.50
C THR A 669 -69.76 -51.76 -10.66
N VAL A 670 -70.13 -51.91 -9.37
CA VAL A 670 -69.75 -52.98 -8.40
C VAL A 670 -68.33 -52.87 -7.81
N GLU A 671 -68.23 -53.18 -6.51
CA GLU A 671 -67.14 -52.78 -5.61
C GLU A 671 -66.16 -53.90 -5.26
N GLU A 672 -64.86 -53.59 -5.28
CA GLU A 672 -63.86 -54.09 -4.32
C GLU A 672 -62.88 -52.95 -4.03
N PRO A 673 -62.44 -52.73 -2.78
CA PRO A 673 -61.58 -51.61 -2.42
C PRO A 673 -60.15 -51.82 -2.93
N ARG A 674 -59.81 -51.18 -4.05
CA ARG A 674 -58.43 -51.10 -4.53
C ARG A 674 -57.71 -49.93 -3.87
N ASP A 675 -56.53 -50.19 -3.32
CA ASP A 675 -55.72 -49.18 -2.65
C ASP A 675 -55.43 -47.97 -3.55
N LYS A 676 -55.42 -46.78 -2.94
CA LYS A 676 -54.96 -45.57 -3.62
C LYS A 676 -53.48 -45.73 -3.97
N PRO A 677 -53.03 -45.30 -5.16
CA PRO A 677 -51.59 -45.20 -5.43
C PRO A 677 -50.97 -44.20 -4.45
N LEU A 678 -49.93 -44.62 -3.73
CA LEU A 678 -49.23 -43.76 -2.77
C LEU A 678 -48.62 -42.53 -3.45
N SER A 679 -48.56 -41.42 -2.71
CA SER A 679 -47.80 -40.25 -3.11
C SER A 679 -46.30 -40.56 -3.23
N VAL A 680 -45.59 -39.72 -3.98
CA VAL A 680 -44.14 -39.86 -4.19
C VAL A 680 -43.38 -39.65 -2.87
N GLU A 681 -43.74 -38.63 -2.07
CA GLU A 681 -43.26 -38.46 -0.69
C GLU A 681 -43.54 -39.69 0.19
N GLU A 682 -44.77 -40.22 0.17
CA GLU A 682 -45.19 -41.35 1.01
C GLU A 682 -44.39 -42.62 0.66
N PHE A 683 -44.17 -42.88 -0.63
CA PHE A 683 -43.35 -44.00 -1.09
C PHE A 683 -41.89 -43.89 -0.62
N TYR A 684 -41.28 -42.70 -0.71
CA TYR A 684 -39.89 -42.52 -0.25
C TYR A 684 -39.78 -42.56 1.28
N ALA A 685 -40.72 -41.97 2.02
CA ALA A 685 -40.77 -42.06 3.47
C ALA A 685 -40.87 -43.51 3.96
N LEU A 686 -41.62 -44.35 3.23
CA LEU A 686 -41.80 -45.78 3.52
C LEU A 686 -40.56 -46.61 3.14
N GLU A 687 -39.86 -46.34 2.03
CA GLU A 687 -38.54 -46.95 1.76
C GLU A 687 -37.49 -46.52 2.81
N ASP A 688 -37.49 -45.26 3.27
CA ASP A 688 -36.59 -44.77 4.33
C ASP A 688 -36.93 -45.34 5.72
N GLU A 689 -38.19 -45.69 6.00
CA GLU A 689 -38.57 -46.48 7.18
C GLU A 689 -38.10 -47.94 7.07
N LEU A 690 -38.33 -48.59 5.93
CA LEU A 690 -37.84 -49.95 5.67
C LEU A 690 -36.30 -50.07 5.72
N ALA A 691 -35.58 -49.00 5.39
CA ALA A 691 -34.12 -48.90 5.52
C ALA A 691 -33.63 -48.71 6.98
N ARG A 692 -34.51 -48.26 7.89
CA ARG A 692 -34.25 -48.12 9.33
C ARG A 692 -34.62 -49.38 10.14
N GLN A 693 -35.53 -50.22 9.62
CA GLN A 693 -35.96 -51.47 10.28
C GLN A 693 -34.90 -52.59 10.31
N LYS A 694 -33.79 -52.46 9.56
CA LYS A 694 -32.71 -53.46 9.46
C LYS A 694 -31.35 -52.78 9.51
N SER A 695 -30.32 -53.47 9.99
CA SER A 695 -28.96 -52.93 9.94
C SER A 695 -28.36 -53.05 8.51
N PRO A 696 -27.34 -52.24 8.17
CA PRO A 696 -26.58 -52.42 6.93
C PRO A 696 -25.99 -53.82 6.76
N LYS A 697 -25.69 -54.52 7.87
CA LYS A 697 -25.20 -55.90 7.86
C LYS A 697 -26.29 -56.89 7.41
N ASP A 698 -27.53 -56.68 7.84
CA ASP A 698 -28.67 -57.54 7.46
C ASP A 698 -29.06 -57.30 6.00
N HIS A 699 -29.05 -56.05 5.54
CA HIS A 699 -29.21 -55.74 4.12
C HIS A 699 -28.08 -56.36 3.27
N SER A 700 -26.84 -56.37 3.75
CA SER A 700 -25.71 -57.06 3.09
C SER A 700 -25.93 -58.58 3.00
N LEU A 701 -26.47 -59.21 4.06
CA LEU A 701 -26.87 -60.62 4.05
C LEU A 701 -28.01 -60.90 3.06
N GLU A 702 -29.02 -60.02 2.95
CA GLU A 702 -30.08 -60.15 1.95
C GLU A 702 -29.58 -60.00 0.51
N ILE A 703 -28.63 -59.08 0.26
CA ILE A 703 -27.96 -58.92 -1.04
C ILE A 703 -27.15 -60.17 -1.38
N LEU A 704 -26.35 -60.69 -0.43
CA LEU A 704 -25.54 -61.89 -0.62
C LEU A 704 -26.41 -63.11 -0.92
N LYS A 705 -27.52 -63.29 -0.19
CA LYS A 705 -28.50 -64.35 -0.44
C LYS A 705 -29.13 -64.22 -1.82
N ALA A 706 -29.68 -63.06 -2.16
CA ALA A 706 -30.34 -62.85 -3.46
C ALA A 706 -29.38 -62.99 -4.65
N THR A 707 -28.10 -62.63 -4.46
CA THR A 707 -27.03 -62.83 -5.46
C THR A 707 -26.66 -64.30 -5.59
N GLY A 708 -26.57 -65.05 -4.49
CA GLY A 708 -26.38 -66.50 -4.51
C GLY A 708 -27.54 -67.23 -5.18
N ASP A 709 -28.77 -66.90 -4.80
CA ASP A 709 -30.01 -67.40 -5.40
C ASP A 709 -30.04 -67.16 -6.92
N LEU A 710 -29.63 -65.98 -7.39
CA LEU A 710 -29.52 -65.68 -8.83
C LEU A 710 -28.39 -66.48 -9.50
N LYS A 711 -27.22 -66.55 -8.86
CA LYS A 711 -26.05 -67.27 -9.37
C LYS A 711 -26.36 -68.74 -9.60
N THR A 712 -26.97 -69.43 -8.63
CA THR A 712 -27.32 -70.86 -8.76
C THR A 712 -28.36 -71.11 -9.87
N SER A 713 -29.28 -70.18 -10.12
CA SER A 713 -30.19 -70.26 -11.28
C SER A 713 -29.46 -70.13 -12.63
N ILE A 714 -28.42 -69.29 -12.71
CA ILE A 714 -27.58 -69.14 -13.91
C ILE A 714 -26.69 -70.38 -14.10
N GLU A 715 -26.10 -70.91 -13.03
CA GLU A 715 -25.28 -72.15 -13.08
C GLU A 715 -26.12 -73.36 -13.52
N ALA A 716 -27.34 -73.53 -12.99
CA ALA A 716 -28.25 -74.60 -13.42
C ALA A 716 -28.70 -74.49 -14.89
N PHE A 717 -28.72 -73.27 -15.45
CA PHE A 717 -28.96 -73.04 -16.88
C PHE A 717 -27.72 -73.38 -17.73
N MET A 718 -26.52 -72.95 -17.33
CA MET A 718 -25.27 -73.30 -18.06
C MET A 718 -24.99 -74.81 -18.05
N ASP A 719 -25.38 -75.51 -16.99
CA ASP A 719 -25.33 -76.97 -16.89
C ASP A 719 -26.39 -77.70 -17.73
N ASN A 720 -27.25 -76.98 -18.47
CA ASN A 720 -28.42 -77.50 -19.22
C ASN A 720 -29.43 -78.28 -18.36
N LYS A 721 -29.46 -78.09 -17.04
CA LYS A 721 -30.34 -78.84 -16.12
C LYS A 721 -31.77 -78.31 -16.10
N THR A 722 -31.95 -77.00 -16.27
CA THR A 722 -33.26 -76.33 -16.28
C THR A 722 -33.23 -75.10 -17.21
N PRO A 723 -34.29 -74.82 -17.99
CA PRO A 723 -34.41 -73.57 -18.73
C PRO A 723 -34.49 -72.38 -17.76
N LEU A 724 -33.93 -71.23 -18.15
CA LEU A 724 -33.91 -70.03 -17.32
C LEU A 724 -35.26 -69.32 -17.37
N ASP A 725 -35.97 -69.24 -16.23
CA ASP A 725 -37.15 -68.39 -16.08
C ASP A 725 -36.71 -66.90 -16.06
N GLU A 726 -36.93 -66.21 -17.18
CA GLU A 726 -36.61 -64.79 -17.35
C GLU A 726 -37.35 -63.90 -16.33
N ARG A 727 -38.61 -64.20 -16.03
CA ARG A 727 -39.45 -63.41 -15.11
C ARG A 727 -38.95 -63.52 -13.68
N MET A 728 -38.61 -64.74 -13.23
CA MET A 728 -38.03 -64.96 -11.91
C MET A 728 -36.59 -64.46 -11.81
N SER A 729 -35.82 -64.50 -12.89
CA SER A 729 -34.47 -63.93 -12.96
C SER A 729 -34.51 -62.40 -12.85
N MET A 730 -35.40 -61.74 -13.59
CA MET A 730 -35.64 -60.30 -13.49
C MET A 730 -36.14 -59.89 -12.10
N LEU A 731 -37.01 -60.68 -11.48
CA LEU A 731 -37.48 -60.42 -10.10
C LEU A 731 -36.33 -60.51 -9.08
N ARG A 732 -35.40 -61.47 -9.23
CA ARG A 732 -34.17 -61.56 -8.41
C ARG A 732 -33.28 -60.34 -8.61
N CYS A 733 -33.05 -59.90 -9.85
CA CYS A 733 -32.31 -58.67 -10.16
C CYS A 733 -32.95 -57.41 -9.56
N MET A 734 -34.28 -57.28 -9.62
CA MET A 734 -35.00 -56.17 -8.99
C MET A 734 -34.88 -56.21 -7.46
N ARG A 735 -34.94 -57.39 -6.84
CA ARG A 735 -34.75 -57.56 -5.39
C ARG A 735 -33.35 -57.13 -4.95
N ILE A 736 -32.31 -57.56 -5.66
CA ILE A 736 -30.91 -57.12 -5.41
C ILE A 736 -30.81 -55.58 -5.48
N ARG A 737 -31.38 -54.97 -6.53
CA ARG A 737 -31.37 -53.50 -6.69
C ARG A 737 -32.12 -52.76 -5.56
N ARG A 738 -33.26 -53.29 -5.08
CA ARG A 738 -33.99 -52.70 -3.95
C ARG A 738 -33.18 -52.82 -2.64
N SER A 739 -32.69 -54.01 -2.30
CA SER A 739 -31.88 -54.23 -1.10
C SER A 739 -30.59 -53.39 -1.09
N PHE A 740 -29.97 -53.15 -2.25
CA PHE A 740 -28.81 -52.26 -2.38
C PHE A 740 -29.15 -50.79 -2.05
N ARG A 741 -30.29 -50.27 -2.52
CA ARG A 741 -30.74 -48.91 -2.16
C ARG A 741 -31.04 -48.77 -0.67
N LEU A 742 -31.78 -49.72 -0.09
CA LEU A 742 -32.08 -49.73 1.35
C LEU A 742 -30.78 -49.75 2.19
N CYS A 743 -29.78 -50.54 1.78
CA CYS A 743 -28.45 -50.53 2.40
C CYS A 743 -27.77 -49.15 2.33
N GLN A 744 -27.84 -48.47 1.18
CA GLN A 744 -27.30 -47.11 1.02
C GLN A 744 -28.02 -46.06 1.89
N TYR A 745 -29.34 -46.12 2.01
CA TYR A 745 -30.11 -45.23 2.89
C TYR A 745 -29.81 -45.50 4.38
N SER A 746 -29.75 -46.77 4.78
CA SER A 746 -29.38 -47.20 6.14
C SER A 746 -27.97 -46.70 6.52
N LEU A 747 -26.99 -46.82 5.61
CA LEU A 747 -25.63 -46.28 5.78
C LEU A 747 -25.59 -44.75 5.83
N LYS A 748 -26.41 -44.06 5.02
CA LYS A 748 -26.53 -42.59 5.04
C LYS A 748 -27.07 -42.10 6.39
N PHE A 749 -28.12 -42.74 6.90
CA PHE A 749 -28.70 -42.42 8.20
C PHE A 749 -27.69 -42.64 9.34
N LEU A 750 -27.04 -43.82 9.36
CA LEU A 750 -26.01 -44.13 10.36
C LEU A 750 -24.83 -43.15 10.31
N LYS A 751 -24.39 -42.73 9.13
CA LYS A 751 -23.35 -41.70 8.99
C LYS A 751 -23.79 -40.36 9.59
N ASN A 752 -25.03 -39.93 9.33
CA ASN A 752 -25.54 -38.66 9.83
C ASN A 752 -25.63 -38.65 11.37
N GLU A 753 -26.11 -39.72 12.00
CA GLU A 753 -26.13 -39.78 13.48
C GLU A 753 -24.71 -39.85 14.06
N VAL A 754 -23.77 -40.59 13.44
CA VAL A 754 -22.36 -40.60 13.87
C VAL A 754 -21.72 -39.20 13.80
N VAL A 755 -22.03 -38.40 12.77
CA VAL A 755 -21.55 -37.01 12.68
C VAL A 755 -22.10 -36.16 13.82
N LYS A 756 -23.42 -36.22 14.08
CA LYS A 756 -24.06 -35.48 15.16
C LYS A 756 -23.52 -35.85 16.55
N GLN A 757 -23.29 -37.14 16.80
CA GLN A 757 -22.68 -37.61 18.06
C GLN A 757 -21.20 -37.17 18.18
N MET A 758 -20.49 -37.03 17.06
CA MET A 758 -19.12 -36.51 17.04
C MET A 758 -19.08 -35.00 17.33
N GLU A 759 -20.02 -34.22 16.78
CA GLU A 759 -20.18 -32.78 17.07
C GLU A 759 -20.38 -32.51 18.58
N GLU A 760 -21.18 -33.33 19.26
CA GLU A 760 -21.37 -33.25 20.72
C GLU A 760 -20.08 -33.61 21.50
N VAL A 761 -19.32 -34.61 21.05
CA VAL A 761 -18.02 -34.97 21.65
C VAL A 761 -16.97 -33.88 21.45
N ASP A 762 -16.89 -33.29 20.25
CA ASP A 762 -15.94 -32.22 19.93
C ASP A 762 -16.25 -30.94 20.71
N GLN A 763 -17.54 -30.61 20.94
CA GLN A 763 -17.96 -29.51 21.79
C GLN A 763 -17.52 -29.73 23.26
N ASN A 764 -17.72 -30.93 23.81
CA ASN A 764 -17.27 -31.28 25.16
C ASN A 764 -15.74 -31.27 25.29
N LEU A 765 -15.02 -31.71 24.25
CA LEU A 765 -13.55 -31.71 24.22
C LEU A 765 -12.97 -30.28 24.17
N LEU A 766 -13.62 -29.37 23.43
CA LEU A 766 -13.29 -27.94 23.44
C LEU A 766 -13.50 -27.32 24.82
N GLN A 767 -14.61 -27.63 25.49
CA GLN A 767 -14.87 -27.14 26.85
C GLN A 767 -13.81 -27.64 27.84
N LEU A 768 -13.44 -28.93 27.77
CA LEU A 768 -12.37 -29.51 28.59
C LEU A 768 -11.01 -28.84 28.34
N HIS A 769 -10.69 -28.53 27.08
CA HIS A 769 -9.45 -27.83 26.71
C HIS A 769 -9.41 -26.40 27.27
N ASN A 770 -10.53 -25.68 27.22
CA ASN A 770 -10.66 -24.34 27.79
C ASN A 770 -10.46 -24.37 29.32
N SER A 771 -11.16 -25.27 30.04
CA SER A 771 -11.01 -25.41 31.49
C SER A 771 -9.60 -25.84 31.91
N ASN A 772 -8.94 -26.72 31.16
CA ASN A 772 -7.55 -27.06 31.43
C ASN A 772 -6.60 -25.87 31.21
N SER A 773 -6.87 -25.01 30.22
CA SER A 773 -6.09 -23.81 29.95
C SER A 773 -6.26 -22.75 31.04
N GLU A 774 -7.48 -22.57 31.55
CA GLU A 774 -7.79 -21.74 32.72
C GLU A 774 -7.06 -22.24 33.97
N ILE A 775 -7.08 -23.55 34.23
CA ILE A 775 -6.33 -24.17 35.33
C ILE A 775 -4.82 -23.91 35.20
N GLN A 776 -4.24 -24.06 34.01
CA GLN A 776 -2.81 -23.75 33.77
C GLN A 776 -2.50 -22.25 33.97
N HIS A 777 -3.39 -21.35 33.56
CA HIS A 777 -3.25 -19.92 33.82
C HIS A 777 -3.27 -19.61 35.33
N ILE A 778 -4.21 -20.18 36.08
CA ILE A 778 -4.32 -20.01 37.53
C ILE A 778 -3.07 -20.55 38.24
N TYR A 779 -2.57 -21.74 37.89
CA TYR A 779 -1.31 -22.26 38.44
C TYR A 779 -0.11 -21.35 38.12
N LYS A 780 -0.03 -20.80 36.90
CA LYS A 780 1.04 -19.88 36.51
C LYS A 780 1.00 -18.58 37.34
N GLU A 781 -0.18 -18.01 37.54
CA GLU A 781 -0.34 -16.76 38.28
C GLU A 781 -0.12 -16.97 39.79
N ILE A 782 -0.54 -18.12 40.36
CA ILE A 782 -0.18 -18.53 41.73
C ILE A 782 1.34 -18.63 41.90
N ASN A 783 2.04 -19.31 40.99
CA ASN A 783 3.49 -19.43 41.03
C ASN A 783 4.19 -18.06 40.91
N LYS A 784 3.65 -17.16 40.09
CA LYS A 784 4.15 -15.80 39.89
C LYS A 784 3.94 -14.90 41.11
N CYS A 785 2.85 -15.08 41.85
CA CYS A 785 2.64 -14.44 43.16
C CYS A 785 3.57 -15.03 44.23
N LEU A 786 3.85 -16.34 44.20
CA LEU A 786 4.80 -16.99 45.11
C LEU A 786 6.27 -16.64 44.81
N SER A 787 6.58 -16.23 43.57
CA SER A 787 7.92 -15.77 43.16
C SER A 787 8.03 -14.24 43.06
N PHE A 788 7.18 -13.50 43.77
CA PHE A 788 7.21 -12.03 43.79
C PHE A 788 8.18 -11.54 44.88
N SER A 789 9.49 -11.56 44.59
CA SER A 789 10.40 -10.60 45.21
C SER A 789 10.09 -9.21 44.67
N ALA A 790 10.14 -8.21 45.54
CA ALA A 790 10.16 -6.83 45.10
C ALA A 790 11.59 -6.47 44.64
N GLY A 791 11.71 -5.76 43.51
CA GLY A 791 13.01 -5.39 42.92
C GLY A 791 13.73 -4.26 43.66
N ASP A 792 13.37 -4.00 44.91
CA ASP A 792 14.08 -3.12 45.83
C ASP A 792 15.12 -3.88 46.68
N GLU A 793 14.99 -5.21 46.82
CA GLU A 793 15.98 -6.07 47.51
C GLU A 793 17.38 -6.01 46.86
N ASP A 794 17.47 -5.68 45.56
CA ASP A 794 18.70 -5.50 44.79
C ASP A 794 19.21 -4.04 44.74
N LEU A 795 18.62 -3.10 45.51
CA LEU A 795 19.02 -1.68 45.52
C LEU A 795 19.97 -1.33 46.66
N ASP A 796 21.20 -0.94 46.32
CA ASP A 796 22.10 -0.23 47.22
C ASP A 796 21.49 1.13 47.63
N LEU A 797 20.97 1.20 48.87
CA LEU A 797 20.37 2.39 49.47
C LEU A 797 21.40 3.19 50.27
N VAL A 798 21.36 4.54 50.15
CA VAL A 798 22.17 5.48 50.95
C VAL A 798 22.29 5.03 52.43
N PRO A 799 23.50 4.94 53.01
CA PRO A 799 23.72 4.49 54.38
C PRO A 799 22.86 5.21 55.42
N VAL A 800 22.47 4.51 56.48
CA VAL A 800 21.55 5.03 57.51
C VAL A 800 22.09 6.31 58.17
N ASP A 801 23.40 6.36 58.42
CA ASP A 801 24.09 7.52 59.00
C ASP A 801 24.20 8.74 58.07
N GLU A 802 23.95 8.56 56.77
CA GLU A 802 23.95 9.62 55.75
C GLU A 802 22.52 10.05 55.43
N PHE A 803 21.58 9.11 55.36
CA PHE A 803 20.15 9.37 55.27
C PHE A 803 19.67 10.33 56.37
N TYR A 804 20.05 10.09 57.64
CA TYR A 804 19.70 10.99 58.75
C TYR A 804 20.42 12.35 58.74
N LYS A 805 21.41 12.58 57.86
CA LYS A 805 22.09 13.88 57.68
C LYS A 805 21.59 14.66 56.47
N THR A 806 21.17 13.96 55.42
CA THR A 806 20.85 14.53 54.11
C THR A 806 19.35 14.69 53.86
N ALA A 807 18.53 13.75 54.32
CA ALA A 807 17.10 13.76 54.07
C ALA A 807 16.33 14.67 55.06
N PRO A 808 15.45 15.56 54.58
CA PRO A 808 14.73 16.50 55.44
C PRO A 808 13.79 15.78 56.43
N GLU A 809 13.57 16.40 57.61
CA GLU A 809 12.83 15.83 58.74
C GLU A 809 11.41 15.31 58.38
N THR A 810 10.81 15.89 57.34
CA THR A 810 9.51 15.50 56.77
C THR A 810 9.50 14.08 56.17
N ILE A 811 10.66 13.54 55.79
CA ILE A 811 10.87 12.18 55.28
C ILE A 811 11.49 11.29 56.37
N THR A 812 12.54 11.76 57.05
CA THR A 812 13.31 10.95 58.01
C THR A 812 12.52 10.52 59.25
N LYS A 813 11.53 11.29 59.70
CA LYS A 813 10.55 10.94 60.76
C LYS A 813 11.12 10.07 61.91
N PRO A 814 12.14 10.56 62.65
CA PRO A 814 12.95 9.76 63.57
C PRO A 814 12.21 9.15 64.77
N GLU A 815 10.94 9.52 65.00
CA GLU A 815 10.06 8.92 66.02
C GLU A 815 9.45 7.58 65.59
N VAL A 816 9.46 7.25 64.29
CA VAL A 816 8.84 6.01 63.75
C VAL A 816 9.88 5.12 63.07
N THR A 817 10.86 5.73 62.39
CA THR A 817 11.92 5.03 61.64
C THR A 817 13.03 4.43 62.50
N LYS A 818 13.04 4.68 63.82
CA LYS A 818 13.96 4.05 64.77
C LYS A 818 13.43 2.75 65.39
N ASP A 819 12.11 2.64 65.51
CA ASP A 819 11.44 1.49 66.15
C ASP A 819 10.91 0.46 65.13
N ASN A 820 10.92 0.77 63.83
CA ASN A 820 10.37 -0.07 62.77
C ASN A 820 11.25 -0.07 61.51
N GLU A 821 11.98 -1.18 61.30
CA GLU A 821 12.89 -1.40 60.17
C GLU A 821 12.19 -1.28 58.79
N HIS A 822 10.93 -1.69 58.67
CA HIS A 822 10.20 -1.63 57.40
C HIS A 822 9.82 -0.18 57.02
N GLU A 823 9.44 0.66 57.98
CA GLU A 823 9.26 2.10 57.70
C GLU A 823 10.61 2.79 57.45
N LEU A 824 11.69 2.42 58.15
CA LEU A 824 13.04 2.94 57.85
C LEU A 824 13.46 2.67 56.40
N TYR A 825 13.31 1.42 55.95
CA TYR A 825 13.61 0.99 54.59
C TYR A 825 12.77 1.76 53.55
N LYS A 826 11.46 1.89 53.81
CA LYS A 826 10.50 2.62 52.97
C LYS A 826 10.78 4.13 52.90
N GLN A 827 11.16 4.80 54.00
CA GLN A 827 11.53 6.22 53.93
C GLN A 827 12.91 6.44 53.25
N ARG A 828 13.86 5.49 53.38
CA ARG A 828 15.11 5.50 52.60
C ARG A 828 14.85 5.36 51.10
N LEU A 829 14.00 4.42 50.69
CA LEU A 829 13.56 4.24 49.30
C LEU A 829 12.89 5.51 48.73
N LEU A 830 12.06 6.20 49.51
CA LEU A 830 11.42 7.45 49.07
C LEU A 830 12.45 8.57 48.82
N TRP A 831 13.44 8.70 49.70
CA TRP A 831 14.54 9.67 49.52
C TRP A 831 15.42 9.34 48.32
N GLU A 832 15.82 8.07 48.17
CA GLU A 832 16.57 7.55 47.01
C GLU A 832 15.84 7.87 45.69
N VAL A 833 14.53 7.66 45.65
CA VAL A 833 13.68 7.94 44.49
C VAL A 833 13.60 9.43 44.17
N ASP A 834 13.60 10.33 45.15
CA ASP A 834 13.61 11.77 44.91
C ASP A 834 14.99 12.28 44.48
N MET A 835 16.08 11.81 45.11
CA MET A 835 17.45 12.10 44.66
C MET A 835 17.68 11.63 43.21
N ARG A 836 17.23 10.44 42.83
CA ARG A 836 17.35 9.93 41.45
C ARG A 836 16.54 10.76 40.45
N LYS A 837 15.41 11.36 40.83
CA LYS A 837 14.67 12.31 39.97
C LYS A 837 15.47 13.60 39.73
N GLU A 838 16.09 14.16 40.77
CA GLU A 838 16.92 15.37 40.64
C GLU A 838 18.17 15.09 39.78
N LEU A 839 18.83 13.95 39.99
CA LEU A 839 19.94 13.51 39.13
C LEU A 839 19.51 13.37 37.66
N VAL A 840 18.38 12.73 37.36
CA VAL A 840 17.83 12.66 35.99
C VAL A 840 17.47 14.04 35.42
N ALA A 841 16.95 14.96 36.24
CA ALA A 841 16.67 16.33 35.81
C ALA A 841 17.96 17.08 35.44
N THR A 842 19.01 16.99 36.25
CA THR A 842 20.31 17.60 35.91
C THR A 842 20.97 16.94 34.70
N LEU A 843 20.88 15.60 34.57
CA LEU A 843 21.40 14.87 33.41
C LEU A 843 20.73 15.35 32.11
N THR A 844 19.40 15.39 32.07
CA THR A 844 18.66 15.86 30.88
C THR A 844 18.95 17.33 30.54
N GLU A 845 19.23 18.19 31.52
CA GLU A 845 19.72 19.55 31.27
C GLU A 845 21.12 19.57 30.63
N LYS A 846 22.05 18.74 31.15
CA LYS A 846 23.42 18.62 30.63
C LYS A 846 23.43 18.04 29.21
N GLU A 847 22.59 17.05 28.92
CA GLU A 847 22.40 16.51 27.57
C GLU A 847 21.82 17.54 26.61
N GLY A 848 20.84 18.34 27.05
CA GLY A 848 20.33 19.48 26.29
C GLY A 848 21.43 20.46 25.90
N ARG A 849 22.30 20.83 26.85
CA ARG A 849 23.47 21.68 26.61
C ARG A 849 24.48 21.03 25.65
N ARG A 850 24.79 19.73 25.81
CA ARG A 850 25.67 18.94 24.92
C ARG A 850 25.16 18.96 23.48
N ASN A 851 23.87 18.72 23.28
CA ASN A 851 23.26 18.65 21.96
C ASN A 851 23.27 20.02 21.24
N VAL A 852 23.10 21.12 21.97
CA VAL A 852 23.25 22.49 21.42
C VAL A 852 24.69 22.77 21.00
N LEU A 853 25.68 22.41 21.81
CA LEU A 853 27.09 22.56 21.47
C LEU A 853 27.48 21.73 20.24
N GLN A 854 27.00 20.48 20.15
CA GLN A 854 27.23 19.65 18.97
C GLN A 854 26.64 20.27 17.70
N SER A 855 25.46 20.90 17.78
CA SER A 855 24.84 21.59 16.64
C SER A 855 25.69 22.78 16.14
N ASP A 856 26.25 23.57 17.06
CA ASP A 856 27.14 24.70 16.76
C ASP A 856 28.51 24.22 16.20
N ILE A 857 29.08 23.14 16.74
CA ILE A 857 30.29 22.49 16.20
C ILE A 857 30.04 22.02 14.75
N ASN A 858 28.95 21.27 14.51
CA ASN A 858 28.60 20.78 13.17
C ASN A 858 28.37 21.94 12.18
N GLY A 859 27.76 23.05 12.64
CA GLY A 859 27.59 24.27 11.84
C GLY A 859 28.92 24.96 11.49
N LYS A 860 29.85 25.04 12.44
CA LYS A 860 31.20 25.58 12.24
C LYS A 860 32.03 24.71 11.29
N GLU A 861 31.98 23.40 11.43
CA GLU A 861 32.58 22.43 10.50
C GLU A 861 32.02 22.60 9.08
N GLY A 862 30.69 22.65 8.93
CA GLY A 862 30.06 22.87 7.63
C GLY A 862 30.54 24.16 6.98
N ARG A 863 30.72 25.22 7.77
CA ARG A 863 31.28 26.49 7.28
C ARG A 863 32.76 26.36 6.89
N LEU A 864 33.58 25.62 7.64
CA LEU A 864 34.98 25.35 7.32
C LEU A 864 35.12 24.53 6.03
N LYS A 865 34.34 23.44 5.90
CA LYS A 865 34.22 22.61 4.70
C LYS A 865 33.76 23.43 3.48
N SER A 866 32.93 24.47 3.68
CA SER A 866 32.52 25.41 2.62
C SER A 866 33.57 26.45 2.20
N LEU A 867 34.64 26.63 2.99
CA LEU A 867 35.72 27.59 2.71
C LEU A 867 36.85 26.96 1.88
N LYS A 868 37.20 25.70 2.13
CA LYS A 868 38.24 24.96 1.39
C LYS A 868 38.12 25.10 -0.16
N PRO A 869 36.97 24.78 -0.81
CA PRO A 869 36.85 24.93 -2.26
C PRO A 869 36.86 26.39 -2.75
N LYS A 870 36.54 27.36 -1.90
CA LYS A 870 36.64 28.80 -2.24
C LYS A 870 38.09 29.26 -2.24
N ILE A 871 38.90 28.76 -1.30
CA ILE A 871 40.34 29.03 -1.22
C ILE A 871 41.06 28.34 -2.40
N GLU A 872 40.74 27.09 -2.70
CA GLU A 872 41.25 26.37 -3.88
C GLU A 872 40.89 27.09 -5.20
N GLY A 873 39.66 27.59 -5.32
CA GLY A 873 39.23 28.41 -6.47
C GLY A 873 39.98 29.76 -6.56
N LEU A 874 40.31 30.38 -5.43
CA LEU A 874 41.12 31.59 -5.38
C LEU A 874 42.56 31.32 -5.82
N ILE A 875 43.20 30.28 -5.28
CA ILE A 875 44.56 29.84 -5.65
C ILE A 875 44.64 29.53 -7.16
N LYS A 876 43.64 28.82 -7.69
CA LYS A 876 43.56 28.49 -9.11
C LYS A 876 43.39 29.71 -10.01
N SER A 877 42.74 30.78 -9.54
CA SER A 877 42.59 32.02 -10.29
C SER A 877 43.77 32.98 -10.13
N THR A 878 44.49 32.96 -9.00
CA THR A 878 45.75 33.73 -8.85
C THR A 878 46.93 33.14 -9.62
N ARG A 879 46.92 31.83 -9.95
CA ARG A 879 48.03 31.13 -10.63
C ARG A 879 48.48 31.81 -11.93
N GLN A 880 47.55 32.27 -12.77
CA GLN A 880 47.87 33.01 -14.00
C GLN A 880 48.58 34.34 -13.75
N VAL A 881 48.27 35.02 -12.63
CA VAL A 881 48.90 36.29 -12.24
C VAL A 881 50.28 36.03 -11.61
N GLN A 882 50.45 34.92 -10.88
CA GLN A 882 51.72 34.49 -10.29
C GLN A 882 52.75 34.11 -11.36
N GLU A 883 52.33 33.37 -12.40
CA GLU A 883 53.16 33.03 -13.57
C GLU A 883 53.67 34.29 -14.30
N LEU A 884 52.81 35.30 -14.49
CA LEU A 884 53.19 36.58 -15.13
C LEU A 884 54.11 37.46 -14.28
N LEU A 885 54.09 37.30 -12.95
CA LEU A 885 54.98 38.01 -12.03
C LEU A 885 56.31 37.28 -11.77
N GLY A 886 56.50 36.07 -12.31
CA GLY A 886 57.72 35.28 -12.14
C GLY A 886 57.94 34.74 -10.71
N VAL A 887 56.94 34.87 -9.83
CA VAL A 887 57.03 34.40 -8.44
C VAL A 887 56.55 32.95 -8.38
N LYS A 888 57.51 32.02 -8.43
CA LYS A 888 57.27 30.65 -7.97
C LYS A 888 57.30 30.61 -6.45
N PHE A 889 56.23 30.10 -5.86
CA PHE A 889 56.34 29.36 -4.60
C PHE A 889 56.58 27.91 -4.97
N ASP A 890 57.50 27.24 -4.28
CA ASP A 890 57.74 25.82 -4.47
C ASP A 890 56.55 25.04 -3.89
N ASP A 891 55.95 24.14 -4.69
CA ASP A 891 54.92 23.21 -4.20
C ASP A 891 55.51 22.20 -3.19
N ASP A 892 56.86 22.07 -3.13
CA ASP A 892 57.62 21.23 -2.18
C ASP A 892 57.65 21.80 -0.74
N LYS A 893 56.54 22.39 -0.28
CA LYS A 893 56.27 22.69 1.13
C LYS A 893 54.89 22.21 1.60
N ASP A 894 54.60 20.95 1.29
CA ASP A 894 53.96 20.03 2.25
C ASP A 894 54.90 19.79 3.45
N GLY A 895 55.31 20.88 4.10
CA GLY A 895 56.16 20.87 5.29
C GLY A 895 55.29 20.67 6.51
N GLU A 896 55.10 19.40 6.88
CA GLU A 896 54.82 18.95 8.25
C GLU A 896 53.86 19.86 9.03
N ILE A 897 52.64 20.02 8.49
CA ILE A 897 51.51 19.85 9.40
C ILE A 897 51.49 18.36 9.70
N GLU A 898 52.13 18.00 10.81
CA GLU A 898 51.73 16.80 11.54
C GLU A 898 50.23 16.94 11.78
N GLU A 899 49.40 16.16 11.08
CA GLU A 899 48.06 15.92 11.58
C GLU A 899 48.28 15.14 12.88
N GLU A 900 48.13 15.83 14.02
CA GLU A 900 48.02 15.22 15.34
C GLU A 900 46.83 14.24 15.30
N ASP A 901 47.09 12.98 14.93
CA ASP A 901 46.09 11.90 14.86
C ASP A 901 45.45 11.63 16.24
N ASP A 902 46.05 12.15 17.31
CA ASP A 902 45.46 12.28 18.63
C ASP A 902 44.05 12.93 18.59
N MET A 903 43.81 13.91 17.69
CA MET A 903 42.48 14.53 17.54
C MET A 903 41.48 13.69 16.72
N LYS A 904 41.90 12.58 16.09
CA LYS A 904 40.97 11.60 15.49
C LYS A 904 40.59 10.50 16.49
N ASN A 905 41.43 10.22 17.48
CA ASN A 905 41.16 9.21 18.52
C ASN A 905 40.14 9.65 19.59
N GLU A 906 39.79 10.93 19.69
CA GLU A 906 38.80 11.42 20.68
C GLU A 906 37.33 11.33 20.22
N VAL A 907 37.05 11.01 18.95
CA VAL A 907 35.67 10.96 18.41
C VAL A 907 35.05 9.56 18.46
N GLU A 908 35.85 8.51 18.67
CA GLU A 908 35.38 7.12 18.90
C GLU A 908 35.62 6.64 20.34
N ARG A 909 35.55 7.53 21.35
CA ARG A 909 35.38 7.11 22.75
C ARG A 909 34.04 6.38 22.91
N SER A 910 34.08 5.14 23.37
CA SER A 910 32.88 4.35 23.65
C SER A 910 32.22 4.80 24.98
N PRO A 911 30.96 4.41 25.26
CA PRO A 911 30.31 4.73 26.53
C PRO A 911 31.09 4.28 27.78
N GLU A 912 31.91 3.23 27.63
CA GLU A 912 32.78 2.68 28.67
C GLU A 912 33.93 3.65 29.05
N ASP A 913 34.43 4.48 28.12
CA ASP A 913 35.52 5.43 28.39
C ASP A 913 35.09 6.59 29.28
N PHE A 914 33.81 6.99 29.21
CA PHE A 914 33.23 7.99 30.11
C PHE A 914 33.08 7.48 31.55
N GLN A 915 33.00 6.16 31.77
CA GLN A 915 33.04 5.58 33.11
C GLN A 915 34.46 5.61 33.69
N ASN A 916 35.48 5.29 32.88
CA ASN A 916 36.88 5.35 33.30
C ASN A 916 37.33 6.77 33.71
N ASP A 917 36.96 7.80 32.94
CA ASP A 917 37.31 9.18 33.34
C ASP A 917 36.46 9.69 34.52
N SER A 918 35.23 9.17 34.72
CA SER A 918 34.45 9.44 35.94
C SER A 918 35.14 8.87 37.19
N GLN A 919 35.69 7.66 37.11
CA GLN A 919 36.45 7.04 38.21
C GLN A 919 37.76 7.80 38.50
N LYS A 920 38.48 8.29 37.48
CA LYS A 920 39.65 9.17 37.71
C LYS A 920 39.27 10.51 38.35
N ASP A 921 38.12 11.08 38.01
CA ASP A 921 37.59 12.28 38.67
C ASP A 921 37.06 12.00 40.09
N GLU A 922 36.99 10.74 40.52
CA GLU A 922 36.77 10.33 41.92
C GLU A 922 38.11 10.08 42.64
N GLU A 923 39.04 9.31 42.06
CA GLU A 923 40.41 9.13 42.60
C GLU A 923 41.11 10.50 42.80
N MET A 924 40.97 11.42 41.84
CA MET A 924 41.53 12.77 41.90
C MET A 924 40.71 13.75 42.76
N LYS A 925 39.60 13.30 43.36
CA LYS A 925 38.95 13.96 44.51
C LYS A 925 39.44 13.38 45.82
N GLU A 926 39.58 12.06 45.94
CA GLU A 926 40.15 11.42 47.14
C GLU A 926 41.58 11.95 47.42
N GLU A 927 42.46 12.02 46.41
CA GLU A 927 43.78 12.68 46.57
C GLU A 927 43.68 14.16 47.00
N LYS A 928 42.60 14.87 46.65
CA LYS A 928 42.36 16.27 47.02
C LYS A 928 41.66 16.44 48.37
N GLU A 929 41.08 15.40 48.95
CA GLU A 929 40.62 15.40 50.33
C GLU A 929 41.73 14.92 51.27
N ASP A 930 42.53 13.92 50.88
CA ASP A 930 43.71 13.49 51.65
C ASP A 930 44.79 14.58 51.74
N THR A 931 45.13 15.26 50.64
CA THR A 931 46.08 16.40 50.70
C THR A 931 45.55 17.58 51.52
N LYS A 932 44.22 17.68 51.70
CA LYS A 932 43.58 18.71 52.53
C LYS A 932 43.56 18.29 54.01
N ASN A 933 43.36 17.01 54.29
CA ASN A 933 43.53 16.41 55.61
C ASN A 933 45.00 16.53 56.11
N GLU A 934 46.00 16.45 55.21
CA GLU A 934 47.40 16.70 55.57
C GLU A 934 47.75 18.18 55.88
N GLU A 935 46.91 19.14 55.48
CA GLU A 935 47.05 20.57 55.84
C GLU A 935 46.28 20.94 57.13
N GLU A 936 45.21 20.23 57.51
CA GLU A 936 44.54 20.42 58.83
C GLU A 936 45.25 19.70 60.00
N VAL A 937 46.36 18.99 59.76
CA VAL A 937 47.16 18.27 60.77
C VAL A 937 48.57 18.88 60.94
N LYS A 938 48.74 20.17 60.65
CA LYS A 938 49.97 20.96 60.89
C LYS A 938 49.71 22.30 61.57
#